data_AF-A0A6N2W868-F1
#
_entry.id   AF-A0A6N2W868-F1
#
_cell.length_a   1.000
_cell.length_b   1.000
_cell.length_c   1.000
_cell.angle_alpha   90.00
_cell.angle_beta   90.00
_cell.angle_gamma   90.00
#
_symmetry.space_group_name_H-M   'P 1'
#
loop_
_entity.id
_entity.type
_entity.pdbx_description
1 polymer ?
#
loop_
_entity_poly.entity_id
_entity_poly.type
_entity_poly.pdbx_seq_one_letter_code
_entity_poly.pdbx_strand_id
1 'polypeptide(L)'
;MGKYKRDKELQIPMEQRQKLNAKILYLVENHEAELYGITPEDIFNVYMGNGGLHGLDRKDFQNFHAYTEAKKEIEQGQFFTPAEICEFLVACVKPEPKDIIYDLTYGKGDFFNYLPTESNIYGTEIDMKAVKIAQYLYPKANLQYGDIRQYSPVLSGDIVFGNPPFHLEWGTKEAPVSSQMYYCKKAYQVLKNGGLLVLLVPESFLSDDFSNKGDIEEISHMFNLIVQFSLPADAFKEYGVTSFRTKAMILQKKSQYVTERPYTTKQEVLKHPQEIYQTHVLPVLQERRKNAANIYFECQNTDLEAKQKQVFQEKTMKLLFDIKRNRNITHKAGLAETILQKYLKQTKPEELSWQEWEKIKIQPEDVLRKLKGILSSANMTYRNEIRIVKTTYGFKEKDYRENGTDMNLGSINSFVLSKREVPGFEQFLKKKRREFALQETPFEKMKQDDKIAEYLENWHVTSQMTGEVKYLNAVQKKEVNKLLQKRYAALQFSMGTGKSLCTLAMAQYRMKYNPVRNIFIVGTALAINNTWEEILEDYQIDFYRIRKREDIKRVQRGQIVLLTINLLTELKREMKKLLRIRCQKVMLIFDESDAITNGSSKRTKAMLSVFRKCRYKVLATGTLTRNNVVEAAPQLELLYNNSIHYLAKNEWIYRFKNGQMEKNRNFFLNQPFPAYKRGYELFSYSYLPKKITVFGLEKANQDIYNASFLDELLEKTVITKNFEEVVGRKIYKIYQETCSFSEREKEVYRIAVKEFDKIRRKYFAACGNARKDSMFRILQQLLLLLKICADPSLAYEYDSNEIPTKVKKAIRLLQMWKYEKVAIGVRRIEVADSYYRYLKQAFPERQIFYITGDKVPCKQRQRIVEKLRKTENGILLSTQQSLSESMNIDDVDKIILPELHYNHAAMEQYYFRFIRYTSRNFKQVVFLIYENSIEVNLLKMILAKEKLNLFMKNQLLENGELYERFGINPQIFSLLMTTSVDQEGKLQIQWGEQKIS
;
A
#
# COMPACT_ATOMS: atom_id res chain seq x y z
N MET A 1 -29.96 17.81 42.22
CA MET A 1 -30.34 16.61 42.98
C MET A 1 -30.97 15.63 42.00
N GLY A 2 -30.52 14.37 42.01
CA GLY A 2 -31.10 13.34 41.16
C GLY A 2 -32.51 12.92 41.60
N LYS A 3 -33.19 12.15 40.74
CA LYS A 3 -34.56 11.65 40.96
C LYS A 3 -34.65 10.72 42.18
N TYR A 4 -33.65 9.86 42.36
CA TYR A 4 -33.49 8.93 43.47
C TYR A 4 -32.23 9.24 44.26
N LYS A 5 -32.27 9.08 45.59
CA LYS A 5 -31.10 9.25 46.45
C LYS A 5 -30.24 7.99 46.43
N ARG A 6 -28.93 8.17 46.23
CA ARG A 6 -27.95 7.08 46.34
C ARG A 6 -27.65 6.83 47.82
N ASP A 7 -27.83 5.59 48.27
CA ASP A 7 -27.34 5.11 49.55
C ASP A 7 -25.85 4.78 49.43
N LYS A 8 -25.01 5.54 50.15
CA LYS A 8 -23.54 5.40 50.15
C LYS A 8 -23.04 4.38 51.17
N GLU A 9 -23.89 3.95 52.11
CA GLU A 9 -23.54 3.00 53.16
C GLU A 9 -23.90 1.55 52.76
N LEU A 10 -24.77 1.40 51.76
CA LEU A 10 -25.20 0.10 51.22
C LEU A 10 -24.08 -0.62 50.43
N GLN A 11 -23.41 -1.58 51.08
CA GLN A 11 -22.47 -2.50 50.42
C GLN A 11 -23.07 -3.89 50.26
N ILE A 12 -23.33 -4.29 49.00
CA ILE A 12 -23.87 -5.62 48.69
C ILE A 12 -22.71 -6.59 48.38
N PRO A 13 -22.52 -7.67 49.18
CA PRO A 13 -21.52 -8.70 48.92
C PRO A 13 -21.72 -9.35 47.55
N MET A 14 -20.62 -9.67 46.85
CA MET A 14 -20.66 -10.16 45.46
C MET A 14 -21.51 -11.43 45.28
N GLU A 15 -21.47 -12.35 46.26
CA GLU A 15 -22.25 -13.59 46.29
C GLU A 15 -23.77 -13.37 46.41
N GLN A 16 -24.20 -12.25 46.99
CA GLN A 16 -25.62 -11.93 47.17
C GLN A 16 -26.22 -11.15 45.99
N ARG A 17 -25.38 -10.50 45.17
CA ARG A 17 -25.81 -9.66 44.04
C ARG A 17 -26.65 -10.42 43.01
N GLN A 18 -26.22 -11.62 42.64
CA GLN A 18 -26.94 -12.44 41.65
C GLN A 18 -28.35 -12.80 42.13
N LYS A 19 -28.48 -13.17 43.41
CA LYS A 19 -29.77 -13.50 44.05
C LYS A 19 -30.68 -12.28 44.16
N LEU A 20 -30.12 -11.12 44.50
CA LEU A 20 -30.86 -9.86 44.61
C LEU A 20 -31.34 -9.35 43.24
N ASN A 21 -30.48 -9.38 42.21
CA ASN A 21 -30.86 -9.02 40.84
C ASN A 21 -32.02 -9.89 40.32
N ALA A 22 -31.98 -11.21 40.58
CA ALA A 22 -33.06 -12.12 40.19
C ALA A 22 -34.38 -11.81 40.91
N LYS A 23 -34.33 -11.52 42.22
CA LYS A 23 -35.52 -11.14 43.00
C LYS A 23 -36.12 -9.82 42.54
N ILE A 24 -35.29 -8.79 42.31
CA ILE A 24 -35.75 -7.50 41.80
C ILE A 24 -36.40 -7.65 40.44
N LEU A 25 -35.78 -8.42 39.54
CA LEU A 25 -36.34 -8.65 38.21
C LEU A 25 -37.69 -9.35 38.28
N TYR A 26 -37.85 -10.37 39.13
CA TYR A 26 -39.13 -11.05 39.36
C TYR A 26 -40.20 -10.08 39.86
N LEU A 27 -39.89 -9.23 40.84
CA LEU A 27 -40.83 -8.27 41.40
C LEU A 27 -41.26 -7.20 40.39
N VAL A 28 -40.33 -6.74 39.55
CA VAL A 28 -40.61 -5.77 38.49
C VAL A 28 -41.44 -6.39 37.36
N GLU A 29 -41.16 -7.65 36.97
CA GLU A 29 -41.89 -8.36 35.91
C GLU A 29 -43.33 -8.71 36.30
N ASN A 30 -43.58 -9.03 37.57
CA ASN A 30 -44.90 -9.40 38.07
C ASN A 30 -45.70 -8.22 38.64
N HIS A 31 -45.15 -7.00 38.60
CA HIS A 31 -45.76 -5.80 39.20
C HIS A 31 -46.04 -5.93 40.72
N GLU A 32 -45.20 -6.68 41.45
CA GLU A 32 -45.38 -6.98 42.87
C GLU A 32 -44.48 -6.13 43.79
N ALA A 33 -43.58 -5.31 43.26
CA ALA A 33 -42.63 -4.54 44.06
C ALA A 33 -43.30 -3.68 45.15
N GLU A 34 -44.41 -3.02 44.83
CA GLU A 34 -45.18 -2.19 45.77
C GLU A 34 -45.88 -3.03 46.85
N LEU A 35 -46.32 -4.26 46.53
CA LEU A 35 -46.96 -5.18 47.49
C LEU A 35 -46.00 -5.61 48.61
N TYR A 36 -44.70 -5.64 48.32
CA TYR A 36 -43.64 -5.97 49.27
C TYR A 36 -42.95 -4.74 49.87
N GLY A 37 -43.48 -3.53 49.64
CA GLY A 37 -42.94 -2.28 50.18
C GLY A 37 -41.58 -1.86 49.59
N ILE A 38 -41.20 -2.40 48.43
CA ILE A 38 -39.93 -2.09 47.76
C ILE A 38 -40.13 -0.91 46.82
N THR A 39 -39.44 0.20 47.09
CA THR A 39 -39.57 1.42 46.31
C THR A 39 -38.67 1.41 45.06
N PRO A 40 -38.95 2.26 44.04
CA PRO A 40 -38.01 2.48 42.95
C PRO A 40 -36.62 2.97 43.40
N GLU A 41 -36.53 3.69 44.52
CA GLU A 41 -35.24 4.12 45.11
C GLU A 41 -34.45 2.92 45.65
N ASP A 42 -35.12 1.94 46.27
CA ASP A 42 -34.49 0.69 46.70
C ASP A 42 -33.95 -0.09 45.49
N ILE A 43 -34.74 -0.20 44.42
CA ILE A 43 -34.34 -0.88 43.18
C ILE A 43 -33.15 -0.17 42.51
N PHE A 44 -33.15 1.17 42.49
CA PHE A 44 -32.05 1.97 41.95
C PHE A 44 -30.73 1.69 42.69
N ASN A 45 -30.79 1.52 44.02
CA ASN A 45 -29.65 1.29 44.88
C ASN A 45 -29.14 -0.16 44.90
N VAL A 46 -30.02 -1.14 44.68
CA VAL A 46 -29.72 -2.58 44.85
C VAL A 46 -29.40 -3.29 43.52
N TYR A 47 -29.99 -2.87 42.38
CA TYR A 47 -29.76 -3.55 41.10
C TYR A 47 -28.41 -3.13 40.47
N MET A 48 -27.48 -4.08 40.34
CA MET A 48 -26.08 -3.81 39.94
C MET A 48 -25.66 -4.43 38.59
N GLY A 49 -26.58 -5.08 37.87
CA GLY A 49 -26.30 -5.75 36.58
C GLY A 49 -25.46 -7.04 36.73
N ASN A 50 -25.01 -7.60 35.61
CA ASN A 50 -24.25 -8.86 35.55
C ASN A 50 -22.72 -8.68 35.60
N GLY A 51 -22.22 -7.44 35.61
CA GLY A 51 -20.78 -7.14 35.68
C GLY A 51 -20.15 -7.74 36.95
N GLY A 52 -19.09 -8.53 36.79
CA GLY A 52 -18.41 -9.22 37.89
C GLY A 52 -19.05 -10.53 38.33
N LEU A 53 -20.20 -10.93 37.78
CA LEU A 53 -20.92 -12.18 38.13
C LEU A 53 -20.62 -13.34 37.16
N HIS A 54 -19.37 -13.43 36.68
CA HIS A 54 -18.95 -14.40 35.66
C HIS A 54 -18.51 -15.77 36.21
N GLY A 55 -18.24 -15.87 37.52
CA GLY A 55 -17.88 -17.14 38.19
C GLY A 55 -16.56 -17.79 37.70
N LEU A 56 -15.71 -17.06 36.98
CA LEU A 56 -14.44 -17.57 36.43
C LEU A 56 -13.27 -17.27 37.36
N ASP A 57 -12.50 -18.28 37.76
CA ASP A 57 -11.21 -18.09 38.44
C ASP A 57 -10.08 -17.99 37.39
N ARG A 58 -9.12 -17.08 37.61
CA ARG A 58 -7.95 -16.91 36.73
C ARG A 58 -7.12 -18.19 36.64
N LYS A 59 -7.14 -19.02 37.68
CA LYS A 59 -6.40 -20.29 37.75
C LYS A 59 -6.86 -21.33 36.73
N ASP A 60 -8.08 -21.18 36.20
CA ASP A 60 -8.68 -22.13 35.27
C ASP A 60 -8.26 -21.90 33.80
N PHE A 61 -7.38 -20.92 33.54
CA PHE A 61 -7.01 -20.50 32.18
C PHE A 61 -5.49 -20.47 31.96
N GLN A 62 -5.05 -20.99 30.80
CA GLN A 62 -3.62 -21.13 30.45
C GLN A 62 -2.86 -19.79 30.28
N ASN A 63 -3.55 -18.70 29.93
CA ASN A 63 -2.94 -17.37 29.82
C ASN A 63 -3.97 -16.25 30.03
N PHE A 64 -3.48 -15.04 30.32
CA PHE A 64 -4.32 -13.87 30.62
C PHE A 64 -5.28 -13.51 29.47
N HIS A 65 -4.88 -13.76 28.22
CA HIS A 65 -5.71 -13.50 27.04
C HIS A 65 -6.92 -14.45 27.00
N ALA A 66 -6.73 -15.74 27.27
CA ALA A 66 -7.81 -16.73 27.30
C ALA A 66 -8.82 -16.44 28.42
N TYR A 67 -8.33 -16.05 29.60
CA TYR A 67 -9.19 -15.58 30.71
C TYR A 67 -10.01 -14.33 30.33
N THR A 68 -9.36 -13.37 29.66
CA THR A 68 -10.02 -12.12 29.24
C THR A 68 -11.07 -12.37 28.14
N GLU A 69 -10.83 -13.29 27.20
CA GLU A 69 -11.80 -13.65 26.16
C GLU A 69 -13.01 -14.42 26.73
N ALA A 70 -12.80 -15.38 27.63
CA ALA A 70 -13.89 -16.08 28.31
C ALA A 70 -14.72 -15.13 29.19
N LYS A 71 -14.07 -14.18 29.85
CA LYS A 71 -14.74 -13.11 30.60
C LYS A 71 -15.59 -12.22 29.69
N LYS A 72 -15.10 -11.86 28.50
CA LYS A 72 -15.85 -11.07 27.50
C LYS A 72 -17.09 -11.79 26.96
N GLU A 73 -17.02 -13.11 26.76
CA GLU A 73 -18.18 -13.90 26.27
C GLU A 73 -19.30 -13.96 27.31
N ILE A 74 -18.98 -14.08 28.60
CA ILE A 74 -19.97 -14.21 29.69
C ILE A 74 -20.57 -12.85 30.08
N GLU A 75 -19.74 -11.81 30.18
CA GLU A 75 -20.19 -10.48 30.62
C GLU A 75 -20.71 -9.61 29.48
N GLN A 76 -20.52 -10.00 28.21
CA GLN A 76 -20.75 -9.16 27.03
C GLN A 76 -20.12 -7.76 27.14
N GLY A 77 -19.06 -7.60 27.93
CA GLY A 77 -18.43 -6.31 28.22
C GLY A 77 -19.29 -5.34 29.05
N GLN A 78 -20.34 -5.81 29.72
CA GLN A 78 -21.25 -4.99 30.54
C GLN A 78 -20.50 -4.37 31.72
N PHE A 79 -20.52 -3.04 31.79
CA PHE A 79 -19.83 -2.26 32.82
C PHE A 79 -20.67 -1.03 33.18
N PHE A 80 -21.47 -1.10 34.24
CA PHE A 80 -22.32 0.02 34.64
C PHE A 80 -21.48 1.18 35.18
N THR A 81 -21.96 2.40 34.91
CA THR A 81 -21.28 3.62 35.32
C THR A 81 -21.66 3.95 36.78
N PRO A 82 -20.70 4.14 37.69
CA PRO A 82 -20.98 4.57 39.05
C PRO A 82 -21.79 5.86 39.11
N ALA A 83 -22.74 5.92 40.04
CA ALA A 83 -23.65 7.05 40.21
C ALA A 83 -22.89 8.38 40.44
N GLU A 84 -21.79 8.34 41.18
CA GLU A 84 -20.94 9.51 41.44
C GLU A 84 -20.27 10.03 40.16
N ILE A 85 -19.84 9.13 39.26
CA ILE A 85 -19.30 9.52 37.95
C ILE A 85 -20.41 10.10 37.07
N CYS A 86 -21.60 9.50 37.10
CA CYS A 86 -22.76 10.02 36.35
C CYS A 86 -23.10 11.45 36.80
N GLU A 87 -23.24 11.67 38.10
CA GLU A 87 -23.49 12.99 38.68
C GLU A 87 -22.39 13.99 38.31
N PHE A 88 -21.13 13.59 38.44
CA PHE A 88 -19.97 14.41 38.09
C PHE A 88 -19.99 14.85 36.62
N LEU A 89 -20.20 13.93 35.69
CA LEU A 89 -20.18 14.22 34.25
C LEU A 89 -21.40 15.05 33.81
N VAL A 90 -22.57 14.79 34.38
CA VAL A 90 -23.76 15.62 34.14
C VAL A 90 -23.52 17.03 34.68
N ALA A 91 -22.89 17.18 35.84
CA ALA A 91 -22.53 18.47 36.41
C ALA A 91 -21.45 19.23 35.60
N CYS A 92 -20.56 18.52 34.89
CA CYS A 92 -19.59 19.12 33.97
C CYS A 92 -20.24 19.73 32.71
N VAL A 93 -21.43 19.26 32.33
CA VAL A 93 -22.09 19.63 31.06
C VAL A 93 -23.30 20.54 31.29
N LYS A 94 -23.99 20.38 32.42
CA LYS A 94 -25.23 21.07 32.81
C LYS A 94 -26.31 21.10 31.71
N PRO A 95 -26.90 19.94 31.36
CA PRO A 95 -27.98 19.87 30.38
C PRO A 95 -29.16 20.78 30.74
N GLU A 96 -29.81 21.40 29.75
CA GLU A 96 -31.00 22.21 29.91
C GLU A 96 -32.28 21.35 29.79
N PRO A 97 -33.43 21.74 30.39
CA PRO A 97 -34.67 20.96 30.32
C PRO A 97 -35.16 20.64 28.89
N LYS A 98 -34.82 21.49 27.92
CA LYS A 98 -35.19 21.33 26.50
C LYS A 98 -34.25 20.43 25.69
N ASP A 99 -33.11 20.04 26.25
CA ASP A 99 -32.11 19.26 25.52
C ASP A 99 -32.63 17.83 25.30
N ILE A 100 -32.47 17.32 24.08
CA ILE A 100 -32.71 15.92 23.76
C ILE A 100 -31.44 15.12 24.07
N ILE A 101 -31.54 14.15 24.96
CA ILE A 101 -30.36 13.46 25.51
C ILE A 101 -30.44 11.97 25.20
N TYR A 102 -29.33 11.44 24.70
CA TYR A 102 -29.19 10.03 24.36
C TYR A 102 -28.19 9.31 25.26
N ASP A 103 -28.47 8.03 25.54
CA ASP A 103 -27.47 7.05 25.93
C ASP A 103 -27.72 5.75 25.14
N LEU A 104 -26.73 5.35 24.33
CA LEU A 104 -26.85 4.26 23.36
C LEU A 104 -26.46 2.88 23.90
N THR A 105 -26.07 2.80 25.18
CA THR A 105 -25.82 1.55 25.93
C THR A 105 -26.11 1.84 27.42
N TYR A 106 -27.37 2.19 27.70
CA TYR A 106 -27.74 2.87 28.95
C TYR A 106 -27.78 1.95 30.18
N GLY A 107 -27.71 0.63 30.02
CA GLY A 107 -27.82 -0.31 31.13
C GLY A 107 -29.11 -0.11 31.92
N LYS A 108 -29.01 0.17 33.23
CA LYS A 108 -30.18 0.51 34.08
C LYS A 108 -30.56 1.99 34.06
N GLY A 109 -29.83 2.83 33.31
CA GLY A 109 -30.10 4.26 33.17
C GLY A 109 -29.52 5.13 34.28
N ASP A 110 -28.30 4.86 34.78
CA ASP A 110 -27.71 5.65 35.88
C ASP A 110 -27.53 7.15 35.56
N PHE A 111 -27.18 7.48 34.33
CA PHE A 111 -27.14 8.88 33.88
C PHE A 111 -28.51 9.56 34.01
N PHE A 112 -29.59 8.84 33.73
CA PHE A 112 -30.95 9.39 33.67
C PHE A 112 -31.42 9.94 35.02
N ASN A 113 -30.88 9.41 36.13
CA ASN A 113 -31.18 9.89 37.48
C ASN A 113 -30.87 11.39 37.66
N TYR A 114 -29.88 11.91 36.95
CA TYR A 114 -29.37 13.27 37.11
C TYR A 114 -29.79 14.22 35.98
N LEU A 115 -30.55 13.73 35.00
CA LEU A 115 -30.99 14.53 33.85
C LEU A 115 -32.25 15.36 34.17
N PRO A 116 -32.40 16.55 33.58
CA PRO A 116 -33.42 17.52 33.99
C PRO A 116 -34.85 17.15 33.54
N THR A 117 -35.01 16.36 32.48
CA THR A 117 -36.34 16.08 31.89
C THR A 117 -36.40 14.67 31.33
N GLU A 118 -37.12 13.80 32.04
CA GLU A 118 -37.21 12.37 31.72
C GLU A 118 -37.80 12.07 30.34
N SER A 119 -38.79 12.85 29.88
CA SER A 119 -39.42 12.68 28.56
C SER A 119 -38.52 13.00 27.37
N ASN A 120 -37.37 13.66 27.61
CA ASN A 120 -36.40 14.01 26.58
C ASN A 120 -35.23 13.04 26.51
N ILE A 121 -35.30 11.93 27.26
CA ILE A 121 -34.30 10.88 27.30
C ILE A 121 -34.63 9.82 26.27
N TYR A 122 -33.62 9.41 25.51
CA TYR A 122 -33.72 8.38 24.47
C TYR A 122 -32.54 7.41 24.59
N GLY A 123 -32.76 6.15 24.21
CA GLY A 123 -31.66 5.21 24.23
C GLY A 123 -32.04 3.82 23.72
N THR A 124 -31.01 2.99 23.59
CA THR A 124 -31.15 1.56 23.31
C THR A 124 -30.27 0.73 24.23
N GLU A 125 -30.73 -0.46 24.60
CA GLU A 125 -29.96 -1.43 25.38
C GLU A 125 -30.24 -2.85 24.89
N ILE A 126 -29.19 -3.67 24.82
CA ILE A 126 -29.25 -5.06 24.34
C ILE A 126 -29.59 -6.04 25.46
N ASP A 127 -29.30 -5.69 26.72
CA ASP A 127 -29.70 -6.50 27.88
C ASP A 127 -31.16 -6.23 28.25
N MET A 128 -32.05 -7.16 27.90
CA MET A 128 -33.48 -7.09 28.22
C MET A 128 -33.75 -6.91 29.72
N LYS A 129 -32.90 -7.47 30.61
CA LYS A 129 -33.09 -7.31 32.06
C LYS A 129 -32.87 -5.85 32.47
N ALA A 130 -31.82 -5.24 31.94
CA ALA A 130 -31.50 -3.85 32.18
C ALA A 130 -32.56 -2.91 31.58
N VAL A 131 -33.11 -3.23 30.40
CA VAL A 131 -34.23 -2.51 29.78
C VAL A 131 -35.45 -2.47 30.71
N LYS A 132 -35.87 -3.62 31.24
CA LYS A 132 -37.05 -3.70 32.12
C LYS A 132 -36.87 -2.86 33.38
N ILE A 133 -35.69 -2.93 34.00
CA ILE A 133 -35.37 -2.12 35.18
C ILE A 133 -35.34 -0.62 34.82
N ALA A 134 -34.71 -0.24 33.72
CA ALA A 134 -34.65 1.16 33.29
C ALA A 134 -36.04 1.73 32.97
N GLN A 135 -36.92 0.96 32.33
CA GLN A 135 -38.31 1.36 32.05
C GLN A 135 -39.14 1.50 33.34
N TYR A 136 -38.89 0.66 34.34
CA TYR A 136 -39.51 0.80 35.66
C TYR A 136 -39.04 2.05 36.41
N LEU A 137 -37.73 2.33 36.39
CA LEU A 137 -37.14 3.49 37.06
C LEU A 137 -37.46 4.81 36.34
N TYR A 138 -37.58 4.78 35.01
CA TYR A 138 -37.77 5.96 34.15
C TYR A 138 -38.92 5.74 33.15
N PRO A 139 -40.18 5.63 33.62
CA PRO A 139 -41.32 5.30 32.77
C PRO A 139 -41.65 6.35 31.71
N LYS A 140 -41.18 7.60 31.86
CA LYS A 140 -41.39 8.67 30.87
C LYS A 140 -40.28 8.72 29.81
N ALA A 141 -39.18 7.96 29.98
CA ALA A 141 -38.08 7.95 29.03
C ALA A 141 -38.39 7.08 27.80
N ASN A 142 -37.87 7.47 26.64
CA ASN A 142 -38.12 6.79 25.36
C ASN A 142 -37.06 5.70 25.14
N LEU A 143 -37.18 4.60 25.88
CA LEU A 143 -36.18 3.52 25.93
C LEU A 143 -36.61 2.32 25.05
N GLN A 144 -35.69 1.83 24.22
CA GLN A 144 -35.94 0.71 23.32
C GLN A 144 -35.01 -0.47 23.64
N TYR A 145 -35.57 -1.68 23.57
CA TYR A 145 -34.76 -2.90 23.50
C TYR A 145 -34.19 -3.05 22.09
N GLY A 146 -32.87 -3.16 21.97
CA GLY A 146 -32.24 -3.31 20.66
C GLY A 146 -30.74 -3.08 20.66
N ASP A 147 -30.10 -3.53 19.58
CA ASP A 147 -28.67 -3.35 19.35
C ASP A 147 -28.37 -1.93 18.83
N ILE A 148 -27.36 -1.26 19.39
CA ILE A 148 -26.85 0.05 18.95
C ILE A 148 -26.58 0.12 17.44
N ARG A 149 -26.21 -0.99 16.80
CA ARG A 149 -25.97 -1.09 15.36
C ARG A 149 -27.24 -0.87 14.53
N GLN A 150 -28.39 -1.24 15.08
CA GLN A 150 -29.72 -1.18 14.46
C GLN A 150 -30.55 0.01 14.93
N TYR A 151 -30.12 0.67 16.01
CA TYR A 151 -30.82 1.82 16.56
C TYR A 151 -30.86 2.98 15.56
N SER A 152 -32.07 3.47 15.32
CA SER A 152 -32.36 4.63 14.48
C SER A 152 -32.94 5.73 15.37
N PRO A 153 -32.29 6.91 15.45
CA PRO A 153 -32.75 7.97 16.34
C PRO A 153 -34.09 8.51 15.86
N VAL A 154 -35.05 8.63 16.79
CA VAL A 154 -36.35 9.26 16.53
C VAL A 154 -36.21 10.78 16.36
N LEU A 155 -35.33 11.39 17.16
CA LEU A 155 -35.00 12.81 17.12
C LEU A 155 -33.48 12.99 17.07
N SER A 156 -33.00 14.11 16.53
CA SER A 156 -31.57 14.43 16.68
C SER A 156 -31.28 14.87 18.12
N GLY A 157 -30.22 14.32 18.72
CA GLY A 157 -29.80 14.61 20.08
C GLY A 157 -28.97 15.89 20.21
N ASP A 158 -29.11 16.59 21.32
CA ASP A 158 -28.25 17.71 21.72
C ASP A 158 -26.99 17.21 22.45
N ILE A 159 -27.14 16.15 23.25
CA ILE A 159 -26.08 15.55 24.07
C ILE A 159 -26.19 14.02 24.01
N VAL A 160 -25.07 13.33 23.91
CA VAL A 160 -24.97 11.87 24.15
C VAL A 160 -24.08 11.66 25.37
N PHE A 161 -24.59 11.01 26.41
CA PHE A 161 -23.78 10.43 27.47
C PHE A 161 -23.57 8.95 27.16
N GLY A 162 -22.35 8.45 27.33
CA GLY A 162 -22.06 7.08 26.93
C GLY A 162 -20.93 6.43 27.69
N ASN A 163 -21.15 5.17 28.04
CA ASN A 163 -20.14 4.24 28.50
C ASN A 163 -20.17 2.99 27.60
N PRO A 164 -19.49 3.02 26.43
CA PRO A 164 -19.45 1.87 25.53
C PRO A 164 -18.84 0.65 26.23
N PRO A 165 -19.31 -0.57 25.93
CA PRO A 165 -18.68 -1.77 26.47
C PRO A 165 -17.22 -1.85 26.02
N PHE A 166 -16.32 -2.25 26.90
CA PHE A 166 -14.88 -2.19 26.63
C PHE A 166 -14.36 -3.46 25.94
N HIS A 167 -13.37 -3.28 25.04
CA HIS A 167 -12.60 -4.36 24.41
C HIS A 167 -13.41 -5.35 23.55
N LEU A 168 -14.54 -4.92 23.01
CA LEU A 168 -15.30 -5.65 21.99
C LEU A 168 -14.92 -5.17 20.58
N GLU A 169 -15.05 -6.06 19.59
CA GLU A 169 -14.91 -5.73 18.18
C GLU A 169 -16.26 -5.82 17.46
N TRP A 170 -16.74 -4.71 16.90
CA TRP A 170 -18.04 -4.60 16.21
C TRP A 170 -17.90 -4.44 14.69
N GLY A 171 -16.69 -4.63 14.14
CA GLY A 171 -16.40 -4.57 12.70
C GLY A 171 -16.60 -5.90 11.96
N THR A 172 -16.14 -5.97 10.71
CA THR A 172 -16.13 -7.24 9.93
C THR A 172 -14.81 -7.97 10.14
N LYS A 173 -14.73 -9.29 9.84
CA LYS A 173 -13.46 -10.05 9.90
C LYS A 173 -12.34 -9.44 9.01
N GLU A 174 -12.71 -8.64 8.02
CA GLU A 174 -11.78 -7.96 7.10
C GLU A 174 -11.44 -6.52 7.55
N ALA A 175 -12.24 -5.94 8.45
CA ALA A 175 -12.09 -4.58 8.98
C ALA A 175 -12.70 -4.51 10.40
N PRO A 176 -11.98 -4.98 11.44
CA PRO A 176 -12.44 -4.88 12.81
C PRO A 176 -12.48 -3.42 13.26
N VAL A 177 -13.46 -3.08 14.11
CA VAL A 177 -13.64 -1.75 14.69
C VAL A 177 -13.92 -1.94 16.17
N SER A 178 -13.21 -1.24 17.04
CA SER A 178 -13.47 -1.32 18.48
C SER A 178 -14.85 -0.77 18.82
N SER A 179 -15.50 -1.33 19.85
CA SER A 179 -16.79 -0.85 20.34
C SER A 179 -16.81 0.63 20.68
N GLN A 180 -15.72 1.15 21.27
CA GLN A 180 -15.61 2.58 21.59
C GLN A 180 -15.59 3.46 20.33
N MET A 181 -14.81 3.06 19.30
CA MET A 181 -14.78 3.79 18.04
C MET A 181 -16.13 3.74 17.33
N TYR A 182 -16.80 2.58 17.34
CA TYR A 182 -18.12 2.43 16.75
C TYR A 182 -19.17 3.26 17.49
N TYR A 183 -19.10 3.33 18.82
CA TYR A 183 -19.96 4.19 19.63
C TYR A 183 -19.80 5.66 19.23
N CYS A 184 -18.57 6.15 19.05
CA CYS A 184 -18.32 7.50 18.52
C CYS A 184 -18.99 7.73 17.15
N LYS A 185 -18.92 6.76 16.24
CA LYS A 185 -19.57 6.84 14.91
C LYS A 185 -21.09 6.90 15.03
N LYS A 186 -21.69 6.12 15.93
CA LYS A 186 -23.13 6.14 16.17
C LYS A 186 -23.59 7.42 16.86
N ALA A 187 -22.86 7.88 17.87
CA ALA A 187 -23.11 9.17 18.48
C ALA A 187 -23.02 10.33 17.47
N TYR A 188 -22.08 10.27 16.51
CA TYR A 188 -22.00 11.24 15.43
C TYR A 188 -23.26 11.26 14.54
N GLN A 189 -23.89 10.10 14.30
CA GLN A 189 -25.15 10.01 13.55
C GLN A 189 -26.34 10.58 14.33
N VAL A 190 -26.37 10.38 15.65
CA VAL A 190 -27.47 10.80 16.53
C VAL A 190 -27.42 12.30 16.86
N LEU A 191 -26.21 12.86 17.02
CA LEU A 191 -26.03 14.25 17.44
C LEU A 191 -26.38 15.27 16.34
N LYS A 192 -27.00 16.38 16.74
CA LYS A 192 -27.04 17.61 15.96
C LYS A 192 -25.62 18.14 15.74
N ASN A 193 -25.40 18.88 14.65
CA ASN A 193 -24.13 19.59 14.44
C ASN A 193 -23.85 20.52 15.64
N GLY A 194 -22.62 20.54 16.13
CA GLY A 194 -22.25 21.26 17.35
C GLY A 194 -22.73 20.64 18.67
N GLY A 195 -23.45 19.50 18.64
CA GLY A 195 -23.86 18.74 19.83
C GLY A 195 -22.68 18.09 20.56
N LEU A 196 -22.90 17.70 21.83
CA LEU A 196 -21.84 17.19 22.71
C LEU A 196 -21.91 15.67 22.89
N LEU A 197 -20.76 15.00 22.80
CA LEU A 197 -20.57 13.61 23.18
C LEU A 197 -19.70 13.55 24.44
N VAL A 198 -20.25 12.96 25.50
CA VAL A 198 -19.59 12.76 26.79
C VAL A 198 -19.37 11.27 26.95
N LEU A 199 -18.12 10.85 26.90
CA LEU A 199 -17.76 9.45 26.72
C LEU A 199 -16.80 8.97 27.81
N LEU A 200 -17.12 7.82 28.39
CA LEU A 200 -16.23 7.06 29.27
C LEU A 200 -15.52 5.95 28.49
N VAL A 201 -14.20 5.91 28.55
CA VAL A 201 -13.38 4.95 27.79
C VAL A 201 -12.17 4.50 28.61
N PRO A 202 -11.54 3.36 28.25
CA PRO A 202 -10.25 2.98 28.83
C PRO A 202 -9.19 4.05 28.55
N GLU A 203 -8.26 4.25 29.48
CA GLU A 203 -7.18 5.24 29.34
C GLU A 203 -6.31 4.99 28.08
N SER A 204 -6.22 3.74 27.62
CA SER A 204 -5.52 3.33 26.41
C SER A 204 -6.20 3.74 25.09
N PHE A 205 -7.47 4.15 25.11
CA PHE A 205 -8.19 4.55 23.90
C PHE A 205 -7.67 5.90 23.40
N LEU A 206 -7.12 5.95 22.18
CA LEU A 206 -6.56 7.15 21.55
C LEU A 206 -5.48 7.85 22.40
N SER A 207 -4.57 7.08 23.01
CA SER A 207 -3.52 7.61 23.88
C SER A 207 -2.15 7.75 23.21
N ASP A 208 -1.92 7.13 22.05
CA ASP A 208 -0.65 7.19 21.31
C ASP A 208 -0.86 7.63 19.85
N ASP A 209 -0.29 8.78 19.49
CA ASP A 209 -0.37 9.37 18.15
C ASP A 209 0.22 8.47 17.05
N PHE A 210 1.09 7.52 17.42
CA PHE A 210 1.67 6.57 16.48
C PHE A 210 0.76 5.35 16.26
N SER A 211 0.42 4.63 17.32
CA SER A 211 -0.37 3.39 17.23
C SER A 211 -1.84 3.66 16.88
N ASN A 212 -2.39 4.81 17.29
CA ASN A 212 -3.79 5.19 17.04
C ASN A 212 -3.95 6.21 15.92
N LYS A 213 -2.93 6.42 15.07
CA LYS A 213 -2.95 7.51 14.06
C LYS A 213 -4.22 7.53 13.20
N GLY A 214 -4.63 6.38 12.67
CA GLY A 214 -5.83 6.29 11.82
C GLY A 214 -7.13 6.59 12.59
N ASP A 215 -7.23 6.09 13.82
CA ASP A 215 -8.38 6.30 14.69
C ASP A 215 -8.47 7.77 15.17
N ILE A 216 -7.33 8.40 15.46
CA ILE A 216 -7.23 9.83 15.81
C ILE A 216 -7.61 10.71 14.62
N GLU A 217 -7.17 10.36 13.40
CA GLU A 217 -7.58 11.06 12.17
C GLU A 217 -9.10 10.95 11.95
N GLU A 218 -9.69 9.78 12.20
CA GLU A 218 -11.13 9.57 12.06
C GLU A 218 -11.94 10.35 13.09
N ILE A 219 -11.53 10.33 14.37
CA ILE A 219 -12.19 11.12 15.43
C ILE A 219 -12.03 12.62 15.18
N SER A 220 -10.84 13.06 14.75
CA SER A 220 -10.61 14.46 14.38
C SER A 220 -11.43 14.89 13.16
N HIS A 221 -11.88 13.97 12.32
CA HIS A 221 -12.78 14.30 11.22
C HIS A 221 -14.23 14.51 11.69
N MET A 222 -14.67 13.76 12.71
CA MET A 222 -16.04 13.81 13.22
C MET A 222 -16.25 14.86 14.33
N PHE A 223 -15.26 15.02 15.20
CA PHE A 223 -15.39 15.75 16.46
C PHE A 223 -14.23 16.73 16.70
N ASN A 224 -14.54 17.78 17.45
CA ASN A 224 -13.60 18.65 18.14
C ASN A 224 -13.41 18.15 19.58
N LEU A 225 -12.17 18.08 20.07
CA LEU A 225 -11.89 17.74 21.46
C LEU A 225 -12.09 18.96 22.35
N ILE A 226 -12.96 18.86 23.37
CA ILE A 226 -13.20 19.93 24.33
C ILE A 226 -12.30 19.76 25.55
N VAL A 227 -12.34 18.59 26.17
CA VAL A 227 -11.48 18.23 27.30
C VAL A 227 -11.43 16.71 27.46
N GLN A 228 -10.33 16.20 28.00
CA GLN A 228 -10.24 14.83 28.52
C GLN A 228 -9.39 14.81 29.79
N PHE A 229 -9.71 13.93 30.72
CA PHE A 229 -9.01 13.76 31.99
C PHE A 229 -9.17 12.33 32.50
N SER A 230 -8.17 11.84 33.24
CA SER A 230 -8.22 10.51 33.85
C SER A 230 -9.07 10.51 35.12
N LEU A 231 -9.78 9.40 35.33
CA LEU A 231 -10.57 9.14 36.52
C LEU A 231 -9.77 8.32 37.54
N PRO A 232 -10.14 8.36 38.84
CA PRO A 232 -9.52 7.53 39.86
C PRO A 232 -9.55 6.03 39.47
N ALA A 233 -8.43 5.33 39.68
CA ALA A 233 -8.28 3.95 39.23
C ALA A 233 -9.20 2.96 39.97
N ASP A 234 -9.71 3.35 41.13
CA ASP A 234 -10.64 2.62 42.00
C ASP A 234 -12.11 3.05 41.81
N ALA A 235 -12.41 3.94 40.87
CA ALA A 235 -13.76 4.48 40.69
C ALA A 235 -14.83 3.41 40.38
N PHE A 236 -14.44 2.23 39.90
CA PHE A 236 -15.34 1.12 39.58
C PHE A 236 -15.27 -0.06 40.57
N LYS A 237 -14.64 0.15 41.74
CA LYS A 237 -14.48 -0.89 42.78
C LYS A 237 -15.80 -1.50 43.23
N GLU A 238 -16.86 -0.69 43.32
CA GLU A 238 -18.21 -1.13 43.71
C GLU A 238 -18.81 -2.16 42.75
N TYR A 239 -18.36 -2.23 41.50
CA TYR A 239 -18.82 -3.20 40.49
C TYR A 239 -17.87 -4.41 40.34
N GLY A 240 -16.99 -4.64 41.32
CA GLY A 240 -16.13 -5.83 41.38
C GLY A 240 -14.78 -5.69 40.65
N VAL A 241 -14.40 -4.48 40.23
CA VAL A 241 -13.11 -4.22 39.55
C VAL A 241 -12.16 -3.44 40.46
N THR A 242 -11.15 -4.13 40.99
CA THR A 242 -10.23 -3.58 42.02
C THR A 242 -9.40 -2.40 41.54
N SER A 243 -8.96 -2.39 40.28
CA SER A 243 -8.29 -1.25 39.66
C SER A 243 -8.43 -1.30 38.14
N PHE A 244 -9.04 -0.27 37.54
CA PHE A 244 -9.14 -0.15 36.08
C PHE A 244 -9.07 1.32 35.66
N ARG A 245 -8.04 1.66 34.88
CA ARG A 245 -7.78 3.04 34.47
C ARG A 245 -8.70 3.46 33.34
N THR A 246 -9.53 4.45 33.63
CA THR A 246 -10.48 5.04 32.68
C THR A 246 -10.24 6.53 32.55
N LYS A 247 -10.69 7.09 31.44
CA LYS A 247 -10.73 8.53 31.21
C LYS A 247 -12.11 8.94 30.73
N ALA A 248 -12.48 10.18 31.05
CA ALA A 248 -13.63 10.82 30.45
C ALA A 248 -13.18 11.75 29.32
N MET A 249 -13.99 11.82 28.27
CA MET A 249 -13.77 12.69 27.11
C MET A 249 -15.04 13.47 26.82
N ILE A 250 -14.93 14.78 26.64
CA ILE A 250 -16.00 15.63 26.12
C ILE A 250 -15.60 16.08 24.72
N LEU A 251 -16.45 15.73 23.76
CA LEU A 251 -16.27 15.98 22.34
C LEU A 251 -17.43 16.81 21.81
N GLN A 252 -17.18 17.67 20.82
CA GLN A 252 -18.22 18.42 20.12
C GLN A 252 -18.28 17.98 18.65
N LYS A 253 -19.45 17.62 18.14
CA LYS A 253 -19.63 17.28 16.72
C LYS A 253 -19.26 18.48 15.85
N LYS A 254 -18.41 18.27 14.84
CA LYS A 254 -17.95 19.35 13.95
C LYS A 254 -19.11 20.03 13.22
N SER A 255 -18.92 21.32 12.98
CA SER A 255 -19.79 22.21 12.20
C SER A 255 -18.90 23.27 11.55
N GLN A 256 -19.29 23.77 10.38
CA GLN A 256 -18.62 24.90 9.75
C GLN A 256 -18.71 26.22 10.57
N TYR A 257 -19.58 26.26 11.57
CA TYR A 257 -19.84 27.43 12.41
C TYR A 257 -19.37 27.26 13.87
N VAL A 258 -18.53 26.26 14.16
CA VAL A 258 -17.89 26.12 15.48
C VAL A 258 -16.38 26.07 15.31
N THR A 259 -15.65 26.60 16.29
CA THR A 259 -14.19 26.64 16.26
C THR A 259 -13.61 25.23 16.19
N GLU A 260 -12.69 25.02 15.26
CA GLU A 260 -11.98 23.74 15.13
C GLU A 260 -11.01 23.54 16.29
N ARG A 261 -11.14 22.42 17.00
CA ARG A 261 -10.24 22.01 18.09
C ARG A 261 -9.79 20.58 17.82
N PRO A 262 -8.61 20.37 17.19
CA PRO A 262 -8.15 19.03 16.82
C PRO A 262 -7.93 18.17 18.06
N TYR A 263 -8.00 16.86 17.88
CA TYR A 263 -7.71 15.91 18.95
C TYR A 263 -6.25 16.03 19.41
N THR A 264 -6.02 15.94 20.71
CA THR A 264 -4.68 15.85 21.33
C THR A 264 -4.66 14.67 22.29
N THR A 265 -3.50 14.05 22.48
CA THR A 265 -3.30 13.00 23.50
C THR A 265 -3.07 13.55 24.90
N LYS A 266 -2.86 14.87 25.04
CA LYS A 266 -2.70 15.54 26.33
C LYS A 266 -4.01 15.50 27.13
N GLN A 267 -3.88 15.16 28.40
CA GLN A 267 -4.99 15.14 29.36
C GLN A 267 -4.86 16.31 30.32
N GLU A 268 -6.00 16.90 30.69
CA GLU A 268 -6.08 17.90 31.74
C GLU A 268 -6.11 17.23 33.13
N VAL A 269 -5.70 17.99 34.15
CA VAL A 269 -5.84 17.55 35.54
C VAL A 269 -7.32 17.49 35.90
N LEU A 270 -7.74 16.43 36.60
CA LEU A 270 -9.12 16.29 37.09
C LEU A 270 -9.45 17.45 38.04
N LYS A 271 -10.46 18.25 37.67
CA LYS A 271 -10.89 19.46 38.36
C LYS A 271 -12.34 19.33 38.85
N HIS A 272 -12.79 20.28 39.66
CA HIS A 272 -14.18 20.32 40.11
C HIS A 272 -15.15 20.50 38.91
N PRO A 273 -16.34 19.87 38.88
CA PRO A 273 -17.26 19.93 37.73
C PRO A 273 -17.61 21.36 37.29
N GLN A 274 -17.74 22.29 38.24
CA GLN A 274 -18.04 23.69 37.95
C GLN A 274 -16.90 24.39 37.19
N GLU A 275 -15.65 24.06 37.52
CA GLU A 275 -14.48 24.62 36.85
C GLU A 275 -14.35 24.07 35.42
N ILE A 276 -14.58 22.76 35.24
CA ILE A 276 -14.63 22.11 33.92
C ILE A 276 -15.71 22.75 33.06
N TYR A 277 -16.91 22.93 33.62
CA TYR A 277 -18.02 23.58 32.94
C TYR A 277 -17.67 25.02 32.53
N GLN A 278 -17.19 25.85 33.44
CA GLN A 278 -16.88 27.26 33.15
C GLN A 278 -15.73 27.43 32.15
N THR A 279 -14.67 26.62 32.29
CA THR A 279 -13.44 26.78 31.50
C THR A 279 -13.58 26.17 30.10
N HIS A 280 -14.20 25.00 29.99
CA HIS A 280 -14.18 24.21 28.76
C HIS A 280 -15.54 24.08 28.08
N VAL A 281 -16.64 23.87 28.82
CA VAL A 281 -17.95 23.54 28.20
C VAL A 281 -18.79 24.79 27.90
N LEU A 282 -18.87 25.74 28.82
CA LEU A 282 -19.66 26.96 28.69
C LEU A 282 -19.30 27.80 27.46
N PRO A 283 -18.01 28.04 27.13
CA PRO A 283 -17.63 28.79 25.92
C PRO A 283 -18.16 28.15 24.64
N VAL A 284 -18.16 26.82 24.61
CA VAL A 284 -18.59 26.00 23.47
C VAL A 284 -20.10 26.04 23.31
N LEU A 285 -20.84 25.99 24.42
CA LEU A 285 -22.28 26.15 24.41
C LEU A 285 -22.70 27.57 24.01
N GLN A 286 -21.98 28.61 24.45
CA GLN A 286 -22.24 30.00 24.06
C GLN A 286 -21.98 30.22 22.56
N GLU A 287 -20.88 29.69 22.03
CA GLU A 287 -20.57 29.71 20.60
C GLU A 287 -21.66 29.01 19.77
N ARG A 288 -22.08 27.81 20.21
CA ARG A 288 -23.17 27.07 19.58
C ARG A 288 -24.48 27.87 19.58
N ARG A 289 -24.82 28.55 20.68
CA ARG A 289 -26.03 29.40 20.78
C ARG A 289 -25.95 30.60 19.83
N LYS A 290 -24.80 31.27 19.77
CA LYS A 290 -24.57 32.40 18.86
C LYS A 290 -24.80 32.00 17.40
N ASN A 291 -24.40 30.78 17.04
CA ASN A 291 -24.50 30.27 15.67
C ASN A 291 -25.68 29.32 15.44
N ALA A 292 -26.66 29.25 16.36
CA ALA A 292 -27.70 28.23 16.35
C ALA A 292 -28.53 28.20 15.05
N ALA A 293 -28.90 29.36 14.51
CA ALA A 293 -29.65 29.45 13.25
C ALA A 293 -28.82 28.92 12.06
N ASN A 294 -27.55 29.30 11.97
CA ASN A 294 -26.65 28.86 10.92
C ASN A 294 -26.37 27.35 11.00
N ILE A 295 -26.15 26.82 12.21
CA ILE A 295 -25.99 25.39 12.47
C ILE A 295 -27.27 24.62 12.13
N TYR A 296 -28.45 25.19 12.42
CA TYR A 296 -29.73 24.59 12.03
C TYR A 296 -29.88 24.50 10.49
N PHE A 297 -29.52 25.56 9.76
CA PHE A 297 -29.51 25.54 8.29
C PHE A 297 -28.43 24.63 7.72
N GLU A 298 -27.29 24.47 8.40
CA GLU A 298 -26.29 23.45 8.07
C GLU A 298 -26.92 22.07 8.20
N CYS A 299 -27.63 21.75 9.30
CA CYS A 299 -28.33 20.48 9.47
C CYS A 299 -29.32 20.21 8.33
N GLN A 300 -30.13 21.20 7.92
CA GLN A 300 -31.05 21.06 6.78
C GLN A 300 -30.34 20.92 5.42
N ASN A 301 -29.18 21.54 5.26
CA ASN A 301 -28.35 21.41 4.06
C ASN A 301 -27.52 20.12 4.02
N THR A 302 -27.25 19.54 5.18
CA THR A 302 -26.49 18.30 5.44
C THR A 302 -27.40 17.08 5.53
N ASP A 303 -28.72 17.29 5.47
CA ASP A 303 -29.75 16.26 5.35
C ASP A 303 -29.65 15.61 3.96
N LEU A 304 -28.53 14.91 3.75
CA LEU A 304 -28.12 14.31 2.51
C LEU A 304 -29.19 13.35 2.02
N GLU A 305 -29.94 12.72 2.91
CA GLU A 305 -31.07 11.86 2.54
C GLU A 305 -32.29 12.66 2.07
N ALA A 306 -32.64 13.78 2.71
CA ALA A 306 -33.73 14.64 2.27
C ALA A 306 -33.40 15.33 0.93
N LYS A 307 -32.17 15.86 0.77
CA LYS A 307 -31.67 16.38 -0.51
C LYS A 307 -31.57 15.29 -1.58
N GLN A 308 -31.11 14.08 -1.25
CA GLN A 308 -31.08 12.97 -2.21
C GLN A 308 -32.49 12.55 -2.61
N LYS A 309 -33.45 12.51 -1.68
CA LYS A 309 -34.87 12.24 -1.97
C LYS A 309 -35.47 13.33 -2.86
N GLN A 310 -35.22 14.60 -2.58
CA GLN A 310 -35.70 15.73 -3.40
C GLN A 310 -35.07 15.69 -4.81
N VAL A 311 -33.75 15.54 -4.91
CA VAL A 311 -33.04 15.41 -6.20
C VAL A 311 -33.51 14.17 -6.97
N PHE A 312 -33.80 13.07 -6.29
CA PHE A 312 -34.37 11.87 -6.89
C PHE A 312 -35.79 12.13 -7.43
N GLN A 313 -36.65 12.78 -6.65
CA GLN A 313 -38.01 13.15 -7.05
C GLN A 313 -38.00 14.08 -8.27
N GLU A 314 -37.19 15.15 -8.25
CA GLU A 314 -37.05 16.09 -9.37
C GLU A 314 -36.59 15.40 -10.65
N LYS A 315 -35.55 14.53 -10.55
CA LYS A 315 -35.05 13.77 -11.69
C LYS A 315 -36.09 12.79 -12.22
N THR A 316 -36.84 12.14 -11.34
CA THR A 316 -37.88 11.17 -11.70
C THR A 316 -39.05 11.86 -12.39
N MET A 317 -39.52 13.00 -11.87
CA MET A 317 -40.56 13.81 -12.49
C MET A 317 -40.14 14.31 -13.87
N LYS A 318 -38.91 14.82 -14.01
CA LYS A 318 -38.39 15.26 -15.29
C LYS A 318 -38.32 14.12 -16.31
N LEU A 319 -37.82 12.95 -15.93
CA LEU A 319 -37.75 11.78 -16.80
C LEU A 319 -39.14 11.29 -17.22
N LEU A 320 -40.11 11.24 -16.30
CA LEU A 320 -41.49 10.88 -16.60
C LEU A 320 -42.13 11.88 -17.56
N PHE A 321 -41.90 13.17 -17.35
CA PHE A 321 -42.37 14.23 -18.24
C PHE A 321 -41.79 14.07 -19.67
N ASP A 322 -40.48 13.86 -19.79
CA ASP A 322 -39.81 13.66 -21.07
C ASP A 322 -40.30 12.38 -21.79
N ILE A 323 -40.59 11.30 -21.06
CA ILE A 323 -41.16 10.05 -21.61
C ILE A 323 -42.59 10.30 -22.13
N LYS A 324 -43.45 10.98 -21.36
CA LYS A 324 -44.85 11.24 -21.73
C LYS A 324 -44.98 12.09 -23.01
N ARG A 325 -44.11 13.09 -23.17
CA ARG A 325 -44.10 14.00 -24.33
C ARG A 325 -43.57 13.38 -25.63
N ASN A 326 -42.74 12.33 -25.54
CA ASN A 326 -42.03 11.80 -26.70
C ASN A 326 -42.86 10.76 -27.48
N ARG A 327 -43.31 11.13 -28.68
CA ARG A 327 -44.21 10.33 -29.55
C ARG A 327 -43.78 8.88 -29.75
N ASN A 328 -42.48 8.58 -29.78
CA ASN A 328 -41.97 7.22 -30.02
C ASN A 328 -42.08 6.30 -28.79
N ILE A 329 -42.17 6.87 -27.58
CA ILE A 329 -42.12 6.12 -26.31
C ILE A 329 -43.27 6.46 -25.34
N THR A 330 -44.21 7.32 -25.74
CA THR A 330 -45.38 7.68 -24.92
C THR A 330 -46.14 6.44 -24.44
N HIS A 331 -46.26 5.40 -25.27
CA HIS A 331 -46.92 4.14 -24.89
C HIS A 331 -46.22 3.39 -23.73
N LYS A 332 -44.95 3.70 -23.42
CA LYS A 332 -44.18 3.13 -22.29
C LYS A 332 -44.35 3.94 -20.99
N ALA A 333 -45.13 5.02 -20.99
CA ALA A 333 -45.36 5.84 -19.81
C ALA A 333 -46.00 5.05 -18.65
N GLY A 334 -46.97 4.16 -18.94
CA GLY A 334 -47.59 3.30 -17.92
C GLY A 334 -46.60 2.33 -17.26
N LEU A 335 -45.64 1.81 -18.03
CA LEU A 335 -44.56 0.98 -17.51
C LEU A 335 -43.62 1.78 -16.59
N ALA A 336 -43.28 3.01 -16.98
CA ALA A 336 -42.45 3.91 -16.19
C ALA A 336 -43.10 4.26 -14.83
N GLU A 337 -44.42 4.53 -14.82
CA GLU A 337 -45.19 4.76 -13.60
C GLU A 337 -45.25 3.51 -12.71
N THR A 338 -45.44 2.33 -13.29
CA THR A 338 -45.45 1.05 -12.55
C THR A 338 -44.14 0.79 -11.83
N ILE A 339 -42.99 1.10 -12.46
CA ILE A 339 -41.66 0.96 -11.83
C ILE A 339 -41.53 1.88 -10.61
N LEU A 340 -42.03 3.12 -10.72
CA LEU A 340 -42.01 4.07 -9.61
C LEU A 340 -42.93 3.61 -8.47
N GLN A 341 -44.13 3.14 -8.78
CA GLN A 341 -45.06 2.62 -7.78
C GLN A 341 -44.50 1.41 -7.04
N LYS A 342 -43.83 0.49 -7.74
CA LYS A 342 -43.15 -0.66 -7.10
C LYS A 342 -42.06 -0.23 -6.12
N TYR A 343 -41.30 0.82 -6.45
CA TYR A 343 -40.30 1.38 -5.53
C TYR A 343 -40.95 2.04 -4.30
N LEU A 344 -42.06 2.76 -4.48
CA LEU A 344 -42.75 3.45 -3.38
C LEU A 344 -43.49 2.50 -2.43
N LYS A 345 -43.98 1.36 -2.93
CA LYS A 345 -44.79 0.39 -2.18
C LYS A 345 -44.02 -0.84 -1.66
N GLN A 346 -42.70 -0.91 -1.86
CA GLN A 346 -41.91 -2.07 -1.43
C GLN A 346 -41.79 -2.16 0.11
N THR A 347 -41.99 -3.35 0.67
CA THR A 347 -41.81 -3.68 2.09
C THR A 347 -41.00 -4.97 2.22
N LYS A 348 -40.28 -5.17 3.35
CA LYS A 348 -39.48 -6.38 3.58
C LYS A 348 -40.40 -7.59 3.80
N PRO A 349 -40.25 -8.70 3.04
CA PRO A 349 -40.95 -9.95 3.34
C PRO A 349 -40.50 -10.56 4.68
N GLU A 350 -41.40 -11.24 5.40
CA GLU A 350 -41.14 -11.79 6.74
C GLU A 350 -40.01 -12.85 6.74
N GLU A 351 -39.98 -13.69 5.69
CA GLU A 351 -39.08 -14.85 5.54
C GLU A 351 -37.61 -14.49 5.21
N LEU A 352 -37.36 -13.26 4.72
CA LEU A 352 -36.05 -12.84 4.24
C LEU A 352 -35.24 -12.12 5.33
N SER A 353 -33.95 -12.47 5.44
CA SER A 353 -33.02 -11.74 6.28
C SER A 353 -32.78 -10.32 5.73
N TRP A 354 -32.47 -9.37 6.60
CA TRP A 354 -32.18 -7.98 6.20
C TRP A 354 -31.00 -7.86 5.23
N GLN A 355 -30.01 -8.74 5.38
CA GLN A 355 -28.84 -8.79 4.51
C GLN A 355 -29.19 -9.24 3.09
N GLU A 356 -30.20 -10.09 2.94
CA GLU A 356 -30.70 -10.53 1.64
C GLU A 356 -31.66 -9.51 1.06
N TRP A 357 -32.56 -8.94 1.88
CA TRP A 357 -33.48 -7.90 1.43
C TRP A 357 -32.75 -6.64 0.95
N GLU A 358 -31.69 -6.19 1.62
CA GLU A 358 -30.94 -5.00 1.19
C GLU A 358 -30.22 -5.19 -0.17
N LYS A 359 -29.86 -6.44 -0.49
CA LYS A 359 -29.31 -6.81 -1.80
C LYS A 359 -30.37 -6.84 -2.90
N ILE A 360 -31.63 -7.11 -2.55
CA ILE A 360 -32.72 -7.36 -3.51
C ILE A 360 -33.66 -6.15 -3.65
N LYS A 361 -33.76 -5.27 -2.63
CA LYS A 361 -34.66 -4.10 -2.61
C LYS A 361 -34.32 -3.14 -3.75
N ILE A 362 -35.35 -2.54 -4.35
CA ILE A 362 -35.20 -1.63 -5.48
C ILE A 362 -34.60 -0.33 -4.96
N GLN A 363 -33.42 0.05 -5.49
CA GLN A 363 -32.74 1.29 -5.09
C GLN A 363 -33.16 2.48 -5.99
N PRO A 364 -33.05 3.73 -5.50
CA PRO A 364 -33.32 4.93 -6.31
C PRO A 364 -32.56 4.94 -7.64
N GLU A 365 -31.30 4.50 -7.65
CA GLU A 365 -30.47 4.43 -8.85
C GLU A 365 -31.03 3.44 -9.88
N ASP A 366 -31.64 2.35 -9.44
CA ASP A 366 -32.25 1.36 -10.32
C ASP A 366 -33.47 1.93 -11.04
N VAL A 367 -34.29 2.73 -10.34
CA VAL A 367 -35.45 3.45 -10.91
C VAL A 367 -34.98 4.46 -11.95
N LEU A 368 -34.02 5.33 -11.60
CA LEU A 368 -33.48 6.32 -12.55
C LEU A 368 -32.82 5.65 -13.75
N ARG A 369 -32.13 4.52 -13.57
CA ARG A 369 -31.51 3.75 -14.66
C ARG A 369 -32.58 3.20 -15.61
N LYS A 370 -33.66 2.61 -15.08
CA LYS A 370 -34.76 2.09 -15.89
C LYS A 370 -35.47 3.21 -16.68
N LEU A 371 -35.78 4.33 -16.04
CA LEU A 371 -36.41 5.49 -16.69
C LEU A 371 -35.51 6.11 -17.77
N LYS A 372 -34.21 6.28 -17.51
CA LYS A 372 -33.24 6.72 -18.54
C LYS A 372 -33.12 5.72 -19.68
N GLY A 373 -33.24 4.42 -19.40
CA GLY A 373 -33.29 3.37 -20.42
C GLY A 373 -34.47 3.54 -21.36
N ILE A 374 -35.68 3.73 -20.80
CA ILE A 374 -36.90 4.01 -21.57
C ILE A 374 -36.70 5.28 -22.42
N LEU A 375 -36.22 6.38 -21.83
CA LEU A 375 -35.97 7.62 -22.58
C LEU A 375 -34.93 7.42 -23.71
N SER A 376 -33.86 6.67 -23.46
CA SER A 376 -32.82 6.38 -24.46
C SER A 376 -33.34 5.52 -25.63
N SER A 377 -34.39 4.72 -25.41
CA SER A 377 -35.04 3.93 -26.45
C SER A 377 -35.81 4.78 -27.46
N ALA A 378 -36.03 6.08 -27.20
CA ALA A 378 -36.66 6.99 -28.15
C ALA A 378 -35.91 7.10 -29.49
N ASN A 379 -34.59 6.87 -29.48
CA ASN A 379 -33.73 6.90 -30.67
C ASN A 379 -33.41 5.50 -31.21
N MET A 380 -34.01 4.44 -30.64
CA MET A 380 -33.82 3.08 -31.15
C MET A 380 -34.73 2.84 -32.35
N THR A 381 -34.15 2.30 -33.41
CA THR A 381 -34.90 1.82 -34.58
C THR A 381 -35.12 0.32 -34.41
N TYR A 382 -36.38 -0.08 -34.34
CA TYR A 382 -36.75 -1.48 -34.26
C TYR A 382 -36.78 -2.11 -35.66
N ARG A 383 -36.26 -3.33 -35.77
CA ARG A 383 -36.22 -4.10 -37.01
C ARG A 383 -36.60 -5.55 -36.70
N ASN A 384 -37.35 -6.20 -37.59
CA ASN A 384 -37.69 -7.62 -37.46
C ASN A 384 -36.52 -8.52 -37.91
N GLU A 385 -35.37 -8.39 -37.26
CA GLU A 385 -34.21 -9.25 -37.51
C GLU A 385 -33.43 -9.55 -36.23
N ILE A 386 -32.84 -10.75 -36.17
CA ILE A 386 -31.84 -11.12 -35.17
C ILE A 386 -30.49 -11.18 -35.90
N ARG A 387 -29.45 -10.55 -35.34
CA ARG A 387 -28.09 -10.64 -35.90
C ARG A 387 -27.05 -10.88 -34.82
N ILE A 388 -26.07 -11.70 -35.16
CA ILE A 388 -24.86 -11.82 -34.34
C ILE A 388 -24.00 -10.58 -34.53
N VAL A 389 -23.66 -9.90 -33.44
CA VAL A 389 -22.82 -8.72 -33.39
C VAL A 389 -21.61 -8.94 -32.51
N LYS A 390 -20.46 -8.44 -32.97
CA LYS A 390 -19.26 -8.39 -32.16
C LYS A 390 -19.32 -7.21 -31.19
N THR A 391 -19.12 -7.49 -29.91
CA THR A 391 -18.91 -6.48 -28.87
C THR A 391 -17.41 -6.27 -28.59
N THR A 392 -17.07 -5.38 -27.66
CA THR A 392 -15.69 -5.12 -27.25
C THR A 392 -14.96 -6.38 -26.73
N TYR A 393 -15.69 -7.32 -26.09
CA TYR A 393 -15.09 -8.46 -25.40
C TYR A 393 -15.64 -9.83 -25.84
N GLY A 394 -16.70 -9.87 -26.66
CA GLY A 394 -17.44 -11.10 -26.96
C GLY A 394 -18.35 -10.98 -28.17
N PHE A 395 -19.17 -11.99 -28.37
CA PHE A 395 -20.23 -12.02 -29.37
C PHE A 395 -21.59 -12.04 -28.68
N LYS A 396 -22.53 -11.32 -29.25
CA LYS A 396 -23.93 -11.33 -28.82
C LYS A 396 -24.81 -11.59 -30.02
N GLU A 397 -25.86 -12.35 -29.81
CA GLU A 397 -26.98 -12.40 -30.72
C GLU A 397 -27.92 -11.25 -30.31
N LYS A 398 -27.96 -10.22 -31.14
CA LYS A 398 -28.72 -8.99 -30.89
C LYS A 398 -30.05 -9.08 -31.61
N ASP A 399 -31.11 -9.01 -30.83
CA ASP A 399 -32.48 -9.01 -31.32
C ASP A 399 -32.94 -7.56 -31.48
N TYR A 400 -33.18 -7.14 -32.73
CA TYR A 400 -33.56 -5.76 -33.05
C TYR A 400 -35.06 -5.51 -32.95
N ARG A 401 -35.86 -6.52 -32.59
CA ARG A 401 -37.31 -6.38 -32.36
C ARG A 401 -37.59 -5.56 -31.12
N GLU A 402 -38.78 -4.95 -31.04
CA GLU A 402 -39.14 -4.06 -29.93
C GLU A 402 -39.11 -4.74 -28.55
N ASN A 403 -39.50 -6.01 -28.50
CA ASN A 403 -39.45 -6.85 -27.30
C ASN A 403 -38.32 -7.90 -27.35
N GLY A 404 -37.32 -7.67 -28.20
CA GLY A 404 -36.20 -8.58 -28.38
C GLY A 404 -35.26 -8.64 -27.18
N THR A 405 -34.69 -9.82 -26.91
CA THR A 405 -33.73 -10.00 -25.81
C THR A 405 -32.36 -10.40 -26.35
N ASP A 406 -31.32 -9.62 -26.04
CA ASP A 406 -29.93 -9.95 -26.42
C ASP A 406 -29.46 -11.24 -25.74
N MET A 407 -28.99 -12.21 -26.51
CA MET A 407 -28.34 -13.41 -25.97
C MET A 407 -26.82 -13.27 -26.04
N ASN A 408 -26.13 -13.52 -24.93
CA ASN A 408 -24.66 -13.49 -24.90
C ASN A 408 -24.11 -14.85 -25.33
N LEU A 409 -23.43 -14.90 -26.48
CA LEU A 409 -22.86 -16.14 -27.01
C LEU A 409 -21.55 -16.51 -26.31
N GLY A 410 -20.86 -15.53 -25.72
CA GLY A 410 -19.62 -15.74 -24.96
C GLY A 410 -18.51 -14.74 -25.32
N SER A 411 -17.39 -14.85 -24.62
CA SER A 411 -16.23 -13.97 -24.82
C SER A 411 -15.40 -14.38 -26.04
N ILE A 412 -14.73 -13.42 -26.70
CA ILE A 412 -13.81 -13.71 -27.81
C ILE A 412 -12.75 -14.74 -27.36
N ASN A 413 -12.30 -14.59 -26.11
CA ASN A 413 -11.32 -15.44 -25.46
C ASN A 413 -11.79 -16.90 -25.34
N SER A 414 -13.04 -17.13 -24.93
CA SER A 414 -13.59 -18.49 -24.83
C SER A 414 -13.73 -19.16 -26.20
N PHE A 415 -14.07 -18.40 -27.26
CA PHE A 415 -14.09 -18.93 -28.63
C PHE A 415 -12.69 -19.23 -29.18
N VAL A 416 -11.67 -18.47 -28.76
CA VAL A 416 -10.26 -18.76 -29.10
C VAL A 416 -9.79 -20.04 -28.43
N LEU A 417 -10.07 -20.21 -27.13
CA LEU A 417 -9.65 -21.40 -26.36
C LEU A 417 -10.40 -22.67 -26.77
N SER A 418 -11.74 -22.60 -26.90
CA SER A 418 -12.57 -23.76 -27.26
C SER A 418 -12.60 -24.09 -28.76
N LYS A 419 -11.95 -23.27 -29.59
CA LYS A 419 -11.95 -23.39 -31.07
C LYS A 419 -13.33 -23.41 -31.73
N ARG A 420 -14.39 -23.00 -31.02
CA ARG A 420 -15.74 -22.84 -31.56
C ARG A 420 -15.79 -21.69 -32.56
N GLU A 421 -16.52 -21.88 -33.66
CA GLU A 421 -16.75 -20.85 -34.68
C GLU A 421 -17.98 -19.99 -34.34
N VAL A 422 -18.03 -18.80 -34.96
CA VAL A 422 -19.18 -17.90 -34.89
C VAL A 422 -19.49 -17.44 -36.32
N PRO A 423 -20.71 -17.66 -36.84
CA PRO A 423 -21.10 -17.28 -38.19
C PRO A 423 -20.75 -15.82 -38.54
N GLY A 424 -20.05 -15.61 -39.65
CA GLY A 424 -19.65 -14.29 -40.15
C GLY A 424 -18.40 -13.69 -39.47
N PHE A 425 -17.79 -14.39 -38.51
CA PHE A 425 -16.59 -13.97 -37.80
C PHE A 425 -15.45 -15.00 -37.84
N GLU A 426 -15.52 -16.00 -38.70
CA GLU A 426 -14.58 -17.12 -38.82
C GLU A 426 -13.17 -16.62 -39.13
N GLN A 427 -13.02 -15.73 -40.11
CA GLN A 427 -11.72 -15.14 -40.44
C GLN A 427 -11.14 -14.33 -39.28
N PHE A 428 -11.99 -13.62 -38.52
CA PHE A 428 -11.57 -12.87 -37.34
C PHE A 428 -11.09 -13.81 -36.23
N LEU A 429 -11.83 -14.91 -35.97
CA LEU A 429 -11.46 -15.92 -34.97
C LEU A 429 -10.20 -16.69 -35.39
N LYS A 430 -10.07 -17.09 -36.65
CA LYS A 430 -8.86 -17.73 -37.21
C LYS A 430 -7.63 -16.84 -37.00
N LYS A 431 -7.76 -15.54 -37.30
CA LYS A 431 -6.71 -14.55 -37.03
C LYS A 431 -6.38 -14.46 -35.53
N LYS A 432 -7.39 -14.44 -34.66
CA LYS A 432 -7.20 -14.37 -33.20
C LYS A 432 -6.53 -15.62 -32.64
N ARG A 433 -6.86 -16.81 -33.14
CA ARG A 433 -6.23 -18.08 -32.77
C ARG A 433 -4.77 -18.13 -33.22
N ARG A 434 -4.45 -17.66 -34.43
CA ARG A 434 -3.04 -17.53 -34.89
C ARG A 434 -2.24 -16.57 -34.02
N GLU A 435 -2.81 -15.40 -33.72
CA GLU A 435 -2.19 -14.43 -32.79
C GLU A 435 -1.97 -15.05 -31.40
N PHE A 436 -2.93 -15.86 -30.92
CA PHE A 436 -2.82 -16.55 -29.65
C PHE A 436 -1.70 -17.59 -29.65
N ALA A 437 -1.68 -18.50 -30.63
CA ALA A 437 -0.67 -19.54 -30.77
C ALA A 437 0.76 -18.98 -30.87
N LEU A 438 0.96 -17.90 -31.65
CA LEU A 438 2.26 -17.24 -31.74
C LEU A 438 2.71 -16.64 -30.40
N GLN A 439 1.78 -16.04 -29.64
CA GLN A 439 2.11 -15.48 -28.34
C GLN A 439 2.39 -16.57 -27.29
N GLU A 440 1.72 -17.72 -27.35
CA GLU A 440 1.93 -18.84 -26.42
C GLU A 440 3.18 -19.68 -26.70
N THR A 441 3.77 -19.59 -27.89
CA THR A 441 4.96 -20.39 -28.25
C THR A 441 6.20 -19.92 -27.47
N PRO A 442 6.91 -20.77 -26.70
CA PRO A 442 8.15 -20.38 -26.01
C PRO A 442 9.20 -19.80 -26.97
N PHE A 443 9.95 -18.79 -26.54
CA PHE A 443 10.93 -18.13 -27.43
C PHE A 443 12.02 -19.07 -27.95
N GLU A 444 12.41 -20.08 -27.19
CA GLU A 444 13.38 -21.09 -27.61
C GLU A 444 12.91 -21.87 -28.83
N LYS A 445 11.62 -22.19 -28.89
CA LYS A 445 10.99 -22.97 -29.97
C LYS A 445 10.67 -22.13 -31.21
N MET A 446 10.83 -20.81 -31.14
CA MET A 446 10.57 -19.92 -32.26
C MET A 446 11.73 -19.89 -33.26
N LYS A 447 11.40 -20.02 -34.55
CA LYS A 447 12.33 -19.78 -35.66
C LYS A 447 12.42 -18.28 -35.97
N GLN A 448 13.52 -17.86 -36.59
CA GLN A 448 13.64 -16.48 -37.09
C GLN A 448 12.72 -16.29 -38.29
N ASP A 449 12.17 -15.08 -38.42
CA ASP A 449 11.42 -14.66 -39.60
C ASP A 449 12.37 -14.00 -40.59
N ASP A 450 12.41 -14.49 -41.83
CA ASP A 450 13.40 -14.08 -42.83
C ASP A 450 13.29 -12.59 -43.19
N LYS A 451 12.06 -12.04 -43.25
CA LYS A 451 11.84 -10.62 -43.56
C LYS A 451 12.29 -9.71 -42.44
N ILE A 452 12.10 -10.15 -41.19
CA ILE A 452 12.61 -9.42 -40.03
C ILE A 452 14.14 -9.52 -39.98
N ALA A 453 14.72 -10.67 -40.33
CA ALA A 453 16.17 -10.85 -40.37
C ALA A 453 16.82 -9.91 -41.40
N GLU A 454 16.27 -9.84 -42.62
CA GLU A 454 16.72 -8.92 -43.67
C GLU A 454 16.66 -7.45 -43.21
N TYR A 455 15.59 -7.05 -42.53
CA TYR A 455 15.49 -5.71 -41.96
C TYR A 455 16.61 -5.45 -40.93
N LEU A 456 16.82 -6.38 -40.00
CA LEU A 456 17.79 -6.22 -38.91
C LEU A 456 19.23 -6.25 -39.41
N GLU A 457 19.50 -6.92 -40.53
CA GLU A 457 20.82 -6.93 -41.16
C GLU A 457 21.17 -5.57 -41.75
N ASN A 458 20.19 -4.93 -42.39
CA ASN A 458 20.34 -3.60 -42.99
C ASN A 458 20.20 -2.45 -41.98
N TRP A 459 19.69 -2.74 -40.78
CA TRP A 459 19.43 -1.73 -39.77
C TRP A 459 20.72 -1.23 -39.11
N HIS A 460 20.90 0.09 -39.11
CA HIS A 460 21.99 0.79 -38.43
C HIS A 460 21.55 2.20 -38.03
N VAL A 461 22.27 2.80 -37.09
CA VAL A 461 22.13 4.21 -36.72
C VAL A 461 23.50 4.85 -36.59
N THR A 462 23.63 6.11 -37.00
CA THR A 462 24.91 6.83 -36.95
C THR A 462 24.86 7.87 -35.83
N SER A 463 25.84 7.82 -34.94
CA SER A 463 26.02 8.85 -33.90
C SER A 463 26.61 10.10 -34.53
N GLN A 464 25.92 11.23 -34.42
CA GLN A 464 26.44 12.52 -34.87
C GLN A 464 27.56 13.02 -33.96
N MET A 465 27.55 12.63 -32.68
CA MET A 465 28.58 13.02 -31.72
C MET A 465 29.93 12.34 -31.97
N THR A 466 29.94 11.06 -32.33
CA THR A 466 31.19 10.29 -32.51
C THR A 466 31.52 9.96 -33.96
N GLY A 467 30.56 10.11 -34.89
CA GLY A 467 30.66 9.64 -36.27
C GLY A 467 30.57 8.10 -36.40
N GLU A 468 30.38 7.39 -35.29
CA GLU A 468 30.37 5.92 -35.27
C GLU A 468 29.02 5.37 -35.75
N VAL A 469 29.07 4.41 -36.67
CA VAL A 469 27.89 3.65 -37.10
C VAL A 469 27.67 2.47 -36.16
N LYS A 470 26.49 2.40 -35.55
CA LYS A 470 26.11 1.38 -34.59
C LYS A 470 25.21 0.32 -35.21
N TYR A 471 25.57 -0.93 -34.97
CA TYR A 471 24.84 -2.12 -35.42
C TYR A 471 24.37 -2.95 -34.24
N LEU A 472 23.34 -3.76 -34.48
CA LEU A 472 23.02 -4.87 -33.58
C LEU A 472 23.97 -6.03 -33.84
N ASN A 473 24.47 -6.68 -32.80
CA ASN A 473 25.27 -7.89 -32.93
C ASN A 473 24.39 -9.12 -33.27
N ALA A 474 25.01 -10.25 -33.59
CA ALA A 474 24.30 -11.45 -34.03
C ALA A 474 23.25 -11.95 -33.00
N VAL A 475 23.57 -11.90 -31.71
CA VAL A 475 22.67 -12.32 -30.63
C VAL A 475 21.49 -11.34 -30.50
N GLN A 476 21.76 -10.03 -30.50
CA GLN A 476 20.73 -8.99 -30.48
C GLN A 476 19.79 -9.13 -31.69
N LYS A 477 20.33 -9.31 -32.91
CA LYS A 477 19.52 -9.53 -34.13
C LYS A 477 18.61 -10.74 -33.98
N LYS A 478 19.15 -11.89 -33.54
CA LYS A 478 18.39 -13.14 -33.33
C LYS A 478 17.24 -12.95 -32.33
N GLU A 479 17.50 -12.32 -31.18
CA GLU A 479 16.47 -12.15 -30.15
C GLU A 479 15.46 -11.07 -30.52
N VAL A 480 15.88 -9.94 -31.10
CA VAL A 480 14.98 -8.88 -31.59
C VAL A 480 14.06 -9.41 -32.69
N ASN A 481 14.54 -10.31 -33.55
CA ASN A 481 13.72 -10.98 -34.55
C ASN A 481 12.54 -11.69 -33.90
N LYS A 482 12.81 -12.55 -32.91
CA LYS A 482 11.79 -13.29 -32.17
C LYS A 482 10.82 -12.35 -31.42
N LEU A 483 11.33 -11.30 -30.80
CA LEU A 483 10.52 -10.30 -30.10
C LEU A 483 9.54 -9.58 -31.04
N LEU A 484 9.95 -9.26 -32.27
CA LEU A 484 9.13 -8.58 -33.27
C LEU A 484 8.00 -9.45 -33.84
N GLN A 485 8.10 -10.77 -33.72
CA GLN A 485 7.00 -11.67 -34.07
C GLN A 485 5.84 -11.62 -33.05
N LYS A 486 6.11 -11.22 -31.80
CA LYS A 486 5.13 -11.15 -30.70
C LYS A 486 4.53 -9.76 -30.50
N ARG A 487 3.39 -9.71 -29.81
CA ARG A 487 2.74 -8.43 -29.42
C ARG A 487 3.24 -7.91 -28.09
N TYR A 488 3.47 -8.84 -27.17
CA TYR A 488 3.86 -8.55 -25.80
C TYR A 488 5.15 -9.29 -25.54
N ALA A 489 6.16 -8.57 -25.08
CA ALA A 489 7.42 -9.17 -24.71
C ALA A 489 8.15 -8.36 -23.65
N ALA A 490 9.00 -9.04 -22.89
CA ALA A 490 9.95 -8.45 -21.96
C ALA A 490 11.38 -8.79 -22.40
N LEU A 491 12.18 -7.76 -22.63
CA LEU A 491 13.60 -7.83 -22.93
C LEU A 491 14.37 -7.69 -21.62
N GLN A 492 14.79 -8.82 -21.04
CA GLN A 492 15.54 -8.89 -19.79
C GLN A 492 17.03 -9.14 -20.07
N PHE A 493 17.66 -8.23 -20.81
CA PHE A 493 19.11 -8.29 -20.99
C PHE A 493 19.82 -7.59 -19.82
N SER A 494 20.97 -8.12 -19.42
CA SER A 494 21.85 -7.48 -18.43
C SER A 494 22.17 -6.01 -18.78
N MET A 495 22.64 -5.26 -17.79
CA MET A 495 23.10 -3.89 -18.03
C MET A 495 24.26 -3.86 -19.04
N GLY A 496 24.43 -2.75 -19.77
CA GLY A 496 25.50 -2.61 -20.75
C GLY A 496 25.32 -3.34 -22.10
N THR A 497 24.22 -4.07 -22.30
CA THR A 497 23.95 -4.92 -23.49
C THR A 497 23.23 -4.25 -24.66
N GLY A 498 22.99 -2.93 -24.62
CA GLY A 498 22.35 -2.22 -25.74
C GLY A 498 20.81 -2.33 -25.83
N LYS A 499 20.10 -2.53 -24.71
CA LYS A 499 18.62 -2.60 -24.66
C LYS A 499 17.91 -1.46 -25.39
N SER A 500 18.40 -0.22 -25.25
CA SER A 500 17.82 0.96 -25.91
C SER A 500 17.96 0.87 -27.44
N LEU A 501 19.08 0.34 -27.96
CA LEU A 501 19.25 0.10 -29.40
C LEU A 501 18.32 -1.01 -29.90
N CYS A 502 18.22 -2.12 -29.18
CA CYS A 502 17.28 -3.20 -29.53
C CYS A 502 15.84 -2.67 -29.61
N THR A 503 15.39 -1.93 -28.60
CA THR A 503 14.02 -1.39 -28.55
C THR A 503 13.79 -0.29 -29.59
N LEU A 504 14.81 0.50 -29.94
CA LEU A 504 14.75 1.49 -31.03
C LEU A 504 14.59 0.82 -32.39
N ALA A 505 15.37 -0.23 -32.68
CA ALA A 505 15.24 -1.02 -33.90
C ALA A 505 13.82 -1.60 -34.04
N MET A 506 13.26 -2.09 -32.92
CA MET A 506 11.88 -2.55 -32.87
C MET A 506 10.86 -1.43 -33.14
N ALA A 507 11.09 -0.24 -32.57
CA ALA A 507 10.23 0.92 -32.74
C ALA A 507 10.14 1.32 -34.23
N GLN A 508 11.29 1.48 -34.88
CA GLN A 508 11.38 1.85 -36.29
C GLN A 508 10.79 0.77 -37.20
N TYR A 509 10.99 -0.52 -36.88
CA TYR A 509 10.33 -1.62 -37.60
C TYR A 509 8.80 -1.48 -37.55
N ARG A 510 8.24 -1.20 -36.38
CA ARG A 510 6.79 -1.04 -36.20
C ARG A 510 6.26 0.23 -36.87
N MET A 511 7.05 1.29 -37.00
CA MET A 511 6.68 2.47 -37.79
C MET A 511 6.60 2.13 -39.28
N LYS A 512 7.62 1.44 -39.80
CA LYS A 512 7.75 1.14 -41.24
C LYS A 512 6.80 0.05 -41.73
N TYR A 513 6.79 -1.11 -41.07
CA TYR A 513 6.09 -2.30 -41.57
C TYR A 513 4.74 -2.59 -40.88
N ASN A 514 4.49 -2.03 -39.70
CA ASN A 514 3.26 -2.28 -38.94
C ASN A 514 2.67 -1.00 -38.33
N PRO A 515 2.34 0.01 -39.15
CA PRO A 515 2.23 1.41 -38.73
C PRO A 515 1.33 1.57 -37.51
N VAL A 516 1.97 1.68 -36.35
CA VAL A 516 1.36 2.13 -35.11
C VAL A 516 1.09 3.63 -35.23
N ARG A 517 0.04 4.12 -34.58
CA ARG A 517 -0.30 5.55 -34.65
C ARG A 517 0.71 6.40 -33.91
N ASN A 518 1.35 5.85 -32.87
CA ASN A 518 2.38 6.49 -32.05
C ASN A 518 3.20 5.40 -31.36
N ILE A 519 4.45 5.73 -31.03
CA ILE A 519 5.28 4.99 -30.08
C ILE A 519 5.42 5.84 -28.83
N PHE A 520 5.15 5.25 -27.68
CA PHE A 520 5.39 5.89 -26.39
C PHE A 520 6.55 5.19 -25.72
N ILE A 521 7.61 5.95 -25.46
CA ILE A 521 8.73 5.52 -24.65
C ILE A 521 8.53 6.11 -23.26
N VAL A 522 8.31 5.23 -22.29
CA VAL A 522 8.07 5.58 -20.90
C VAL A 522 9.21 5.03 -20.05
N GLY A 523 9.62 5.77 -19.04
CA GLY A 523 10.70 5.33 -18.14
C GLY A 523 10.84 6.21 -16.92
N THR A 524 11.90 5.98 -16.16
CA THR A 524 12.31 6.88 -15.07
C THR A 524 12.74 8.24 -15.62
N ALA A 525 12.82 9.26 -14.76
CA ALA A 525 13.33 10.58 -15.19
C ALA A 525 14.73 10.48 -15.79
N LEU A 526 15.57 9.62 -15.21
CA LEU A 526 16.94 9.38 -15.65
C LEU A 526 16.98 8.68 -17.02
N ALA A 527 16.21 7.59 -17.19
CA ALA A 527 16.15 6.88 -18.46
C ALA A 527 15.64 7.78 -19.60
N ILE A 528 14.65 8.64 -19.34
CA ILE A 528 14.13 9.50 -20.41
C ILE A 528 15.04 10.70 -20.69
N ASN A 529 15.41 11.47 -19.67
CA ASN A 529 16.15 12.72 -19.88
C ASN A 529 17.59 12.47 -20.31
N ASN A 530 18.23 11.47 -19.71
CA ASN A 530 19.66 11.28 -19.93
C ASN A 530 19.89 10.21 -20.99
N THR A 531 19.07 9.17 -21.11
CA THR A 531 19.30 8.13 -22.13
C THR A 531 18.53 8.39 -23.41
N TRP A 532 17.20 8.42 -23.39
CA TRP A 532 16.41 8.46 -24.62
C TRP A 532 16.42 9.80 -25.35
N GLU A 533 16.36 10.91 -24.62
CA GLU A 533 16.42 12.26 -25.23
C GLU A 533 17.79 12.46 -25.91
N GLU A 534 18.89 12.14 -25.21
CA GLU A 534 20.25 12.22 -25.78
C GLU A 534 20.44 11.27 -26.98
N ILE A 535 19.98 10.02 -26.90
CA ILE A 535 20.11 9.04 -27.99
C ILE A 535 19.36 9.47 -29.25
N LEU A 536 18.12 9.97 -29.10
CA LEU A 536 17.31 10.36 -30.25
C LEU A 536 17.79 11.66 -30.89
N GLU A 537 18.31 12.60 -30.09
CA GLU A 537 18.99 13.79 -30.60
C GLU A 537 20.29 13.43 -31.34
N ASP A 538 21.14 12.58 -30.74
CA ASP A 538 22.41 12.13 -31.34
C ASP A 538 22.20 11.37 -32.65
N TYR A 539 21.13 10.58 -32.78
CA TYR A 539 20.84 9.82 -34.01
C TYR A 539 19.95 10.57 -35.00
N GLN A 540 19.60 11.84 -34.73
CA GLN A 540 18.69 12.67 -35.54
C GLN A 540 17.33 12.00 -35.83
N ILE A 541 16.76 11.36 -34.83
CA ILE A 541 15.45 10.69 -34.94
C ILE A 541 14.38 11.63 -34.40
N ASP A 542 13.37 11.97 -35.21
CA ASP A 542 12.28 12.86 -34.78
C ASP A 542 11.49 12.28 -33.58
N PHE A 543 11.34 13.10 -32.54
CA PHE A 543 10.60 12.75 -31.34
C PHE A 543 9.91 13.96 -30.71
N TYR A 544 8.90 13.69 -29.89
CA TYR A 544 8.19 14.71 -29.13
C TYR A 544 8.23 14.42 -27.62
N ARG A 545 8.71 15.39 -26.84
CA ARG A 545 8.84 15.30 -25.39
C ARG A 545 7.63 15.93 -24.69
N ILE A 546 6.88 15.12 -23.93
CA ILE A 546 5.81 15.65 -23.06
C ILE A 546 6.44 16.09 -21.74
N ARG A 547 6.32 17.39 -21.41
CA ARG A 547 6.80 17.99 -20.16
C ARG A 547 5.65 18.52 -19.30
N LYS A 548 4.54 18.91 -19.92
CA LYS A 548 3.35 19.45 -19.24
C LYS A 548 2.05 19.02 -19.91
N ARG A 549 0.91 19.41 -19.31
CA ARG A 549 -0.43 18.97 -19.74
C ARG A 549 -0.80 19.45 -21.15
N GLU A 550 -0.42 20.68 -21.53
CA GLU A 550 -0.73 21.20 -22.87
C GLU A 550 -0.08 20.39 -24.00
N ASP A 551 1.10 19.82 -23.76
CA ASP A 551 1.90 19.11 -24.76
C ASP A 551 1.17 17.89 -25.32
N ILE A 552 0.30 17.25 -24.53
CA ILE A 552 -0.50 16.09 -24.97
C ILE A 552 -1.35 16.43 -26.21
N LYS A 553 -1.84 17.67 -26.30
CA LYS A 553 -2.67 18.12 -27.43
C LYS A 553 -1.85 18.26 -28.72
N ARG A 554 -0.54 18.46 -28.62
CA ARG A 554 0.38 18.68 -29.74
C ARG A 554 0.94 17.37 -30.31
N VAL A 555 0.74 16.24 -29.66
CA VAL A 555 1.22 14.92 -30.11
C VAL A 555 0.60 14.55 -31.46
N GLN A 556 1.42 14.51 -32.50
CA GLN A 556 0.99 14.16 -33.86
C GLN A 556 1.03 12.64 -34.08
N ARG A 557 0.39 12.17 -35.16
CA ARG A 557 0.42 10.76 -35.53
C ARG A 557 1.77 10.45 -36.20
N GLY A 558 2.34 9.28 -35.91
CA GLY A 558 3.62 8.82 -36.47
C GLY A 558 4.84 9.17 -35.63
N GLN A 559 4.69 9.96 -34.56
CA GLN A 559 5.81 10.38 -33.73
C GLN A 559 6.18 9.36 -32.64
N ILE A 560 7.47 9.34 -32.30
CA ILE A 560 8.00 8.78 -31.05
C ILE A 560 7.77 9.81 -29.95
N VAL A 561 7.18 9.40 -28.83
CA VAL A 561 6.79 10.29 -27.74
C VAL A 561 7.48 9.87 -26.45
N LEU A 562 8.24 10.78 -25.85
CA LEU A 562 8.97 10.56 -24.60
C LEU A 562 8.17 11.07 -23.39
N LEU A 563 7.96 10.20 -22.39
CA LEU A 563 7.20 10.54 -21.18
C LEU A 563 7.82 9.90 -19.92
N THR A 564 7.91 10.64 -18.81
CA THR A 564 8.36 10.05 -17.54
C THR A 564 7.20 9.46 -16.76
N ILE A 565 7.46 8.39 -16.01
CA ILE A 565 6.44 7.69 -15.21
C ILE A 565 5.81 8.58 -14.12
N ASN A 566 6.58 9.51 -13.56
CA ASN A 566 6.09 10.45 -12.55
C ASN A 566 5.07 11.42 -13.19
N LEU A 567 5.42 12.02 -14.33
CA LEU A 567 4.52 12.92 -15.06
C LEU A 567 3.26 12.20 -15.56
N LEU A 568 3.38 10.94 -15.98
CA LEU A 568 2.23 10.11 -16.36
C LEU A 568 1.20 9.98 -15.21
N THR A 569 1.65 9.99 -13.96
CA THR A 569 0.77 9.87 -12.79
C THR A 569 -0.16 11.07 -12.69
N GLU A 570 0.33 12.26 -13.02
CA GLU A 570 -0.44 13.51 -13.07
C GLU A 570 -1.32 13.57 -14.32
N LEU A 571 -0.78 13.17 -15.48
CA LEU A 571 -1.42 13.27 -16.80
C LEU A 571 -2.32 12.07 -17.16
N LYS A 572 -2.63 11.21 -16.20
CA LYS A 572 -3.32 9.92 -16.40
C LYS A 572 -4.62 10.04 -17.20
N ARG A 573 -5.43 11.07 -16.94
CA ARG A 573 -6.77 11.21 -17.55
C ARG A 573 -6.66 11.57 -19.03
N GLU A 574 -5.82 12.54 -19.35
CA GLU A 574 -5.55 13.07 -20.68
C GLU A 574 -4.87 12.03 -21.55
N MET A 575 -3.85 11.36 -21.02
CA MET A 575 -3.16 10.28 -21.73
C MET A 575 -4.10 9.13 -22.08
N LYS A 576 -4.99 8.75 -21.16
CA LYS A 576 -6.02 7.75 -21.43
C LYS A 576 -6.99 8.20 -22.54
N LYS A 577 -7.34 9.49 -22.60
CA LYS A 577 -8.15 10.05 -23.69
C LYS A 577 -7.40 10.00 -25.02
N LEU A 578 -6.13 10.41 -25.04
CA LEU A 578 -5.27 10.36 -26.23
C LEU A 578 -5.17 8.94 -26.79
N LEU A 579 -4.87 7.94 -25.96
CA LEU A 579 -4.74 6.55 -26.41
C LEU A 579 -6.07 5.97 -26.93
N ARG A 580 -7.21 6.40 -26.39
CA ARG A 580 -8.53 6.04 -26.92
C ARG A 580 -8.76 6.65 -28.30
N ILE A 581 -8.41 7.92 -28.51
CA ILE A 581 -8.46 8.59 -29.83
C ILE A 581 -7.53 7.87 -30.82
N ARG A 582 -6.38 7.38 -30.36
CA ARG A 582 -5.47 6.53 -31.15
C ARG A 582 -5.94 5.07 -31.28
N CYS A 583 -7.17 4.74 -30.89
CA CYS A 583 -7.78 3.41 -30.96
C CYS A 583 -6.90 2.30 -30.34
N GLN A 584 -6.07 2.63 -29.35
CA GLN A 584 -5.10 1.71 -28.73
C GLN A 584 -4.06 1.12 -29.71
N LYS A 585 -4.00 1.58 -30.96
CA LYS A 585 -3.06 1.11 -32.00
C LYS A 585 -1.69 1.79 -31.82
N VAL A 586 -1.12 1.67 -30.64
CA VAL A 586 0.16 2.26 -30.27
C VAL A 586 1.12 1.18 -29.78
N MET A 587 2.41 1.49 -29.80
CA MET A 587 3.44 0.70 -29.14
C MET A 587 3.88 1.39 -27.86
N LEU A 588 3.93 0.64 -26.76
CA LEU A 588 4.61 1.05 -25.54
C LEU A 588 6.00 0.40 -25.54
N ILE A 589 7.03 1.21 -25.33
CA ILE A 589 8.34 0.78 -24.87
C ILE A 589 8.46 1.32 -23.44
N PHE A 590 8.57 0.42 -22.48
CA PHE A 590 8.74 0.80 -21.08
C PHE A 590 10.13 0.40 -20.62
N ASP A 591 11.02 1.38 -20.52
CA ASP A 591 12.38 1.23 -20.05
C ASP A 591 12.43 1.33 -18.51
N GLU A 592 13.32 0.56 -17.87
CA GLU A 592 13.37 0.38 -16.41
C GLU A 592 11.99 -0.03 -15.83
N SER A 593 11.38 -1.06 -16.44
CA SER A 593 10.02 -1.51 -16.12
C SER A 593 9.83 -2.02 -14.69
N ASP A 594 10.91 -2.35 -13.98
CA ASP A 594 10.91 -2.70 -12.56
C ASP A 594 10.52 -1.51 -11.64
N ALA A 595 10.34 -0.31 -12.21
CA ALA A 595 9.76 0.84 -11.51
C ALA A 595 8.29 0.62 -11.05
N ILE A 596 7.57 -0.38 -11.60
CA ILE A 596 6.17 -0.69 -11.23
C ILE A 596 6.00 -1.96 -10.37
N THR A 597 7.08 -2.51 -9.82
CA THR A 597 7.09 -3.72 -8.96
C THR A 597 6.09 -3.66 -7.79
N ASN A 598 5.83 -2.48 -7.21
CA ASN A 598 4.79 -2.30 -6.20
C ASN A 598 3.41 -2.01 -6.85
N GLY A 599 2.55 -3.03 -6.88
CA GLY A 599 1.18 -2.98 -7.41
C GLY A 599 0.25 -1.92 -6.78
N SER A 600 0.51 -1.50 -5.54
CA SER A 600 -0.31 -0.50 -4.84
C SER A 600 0.02 0.95 -5.21
N SER A 601 1.19 1.17 -5.81
CA SER A 601 1.74 2.51 -6.06
C SER A 601 0.93 3.31 -7.08
N LYS A 602 0.95 4.65 -6.94
CA LYS A 602 0.31 5.55 -7.91
C LYS A 602 0.88 5.37 -9.33
N ARG A 603 2.19 5.13 -9.44
CA ARG A 603 2.91 4.87 -10.70
C ARG A 603 2.38 3.64 -11.43
N THR A 604 2.28 2.51 -10.73
CA THR A 604 1.75 1.25 -11.30
C THR A 604 0.30 1.39 -11.74
N LYS A 605 -0.53 2.02 -10.91
CA LYS A 605 -1.94 2.31 -11.25
C LYS A 605 -2.06 3.23 -12.48
N ALA A 606 -1.16 4.19 -12.67
CA ALA A 606 -1.14 5.07 -13.83
C ALA A 606 -0.75 4.29 -15.11
N MET A 607 0.37 3.55 -15.07
CA MET A 607 0.83 2.70 -16.18
C MET A 607 -0.23 1.72 -16.65
N LEU A 608 -0.83 0.97 -15.72
CA LEU A 608 -1.89 0.02 -16.04
C LEU A 608 -3.12 0.73 -16.61
N SER A 609 -3.54 1.87 -16.05
CA SER A 609 -4.75 2.55 -16.51
C SER A 609 -4.65 3.09 -17.94
N VAL A 610 -3.45 3.53 -18.32
CA VAL A 610 -3.17 4.16 -19.61
C VAL A 610 -2.79 3.09 -20.65
N PHE A 611 -1.77 2.28 -20.38
CA PHE A 611 -1.12 1.48 -21.42
C PHE A 611 -1.49 0.00 -21.47
N ARG A 612 -2.21 -0.57 -20.49
CA ARG A 612 -2.50 -2.04 -20.50
C ARG A 612 -3.24 -2.52 -21.75
N LYS A 613 -4.01 -1.65 -22.40
CA LYS A 613 -4.81 -1.98 -23.59
C LYS A 613 -4.08 -1.72 -24.92
N CYS A 614 -2.83 -1.24 -24.88
CA CYS A 614 -2.03 -0.98 -26.07
C CYS A 614 -1.78 -2.25 -26.88
N ARG A 615 -1.76 -2.10 -28.21
CA ARG A 615 -1.59 -3.20 -29.16
C ARG A 615 -0.22 -3.89 -29.05
N TYR A 616 0.85 -3.11 -28.90
CA TYR A 616 2.20 -3.62 -28.73
C TYR A 616 2.79 -3.08 -27.43
N LYS A 617 3.45 -3.95 -26.66
CA LYS A 617 4.07 -3.60 -25.38
C LYS A 617 5.39 -4.34 -25.25
N VAL A 618 6.46 -3.58 -25.07
CA VAL A 618 7.80 -4.08 -24.80
C VAL A 618 8.25 -3.51 -23.47
N LEU A 619 8.57 -4.39 -22.52
CA LEU A 619 9.19 -4.02 -21.26
C LEU A 619 10.70 -4.26 -21.40
N ALA A 620 11.53 -3.28 -21.07
CA ALA A 620 12.98 -3.40 -21.06
C ALA A 620 13.48 -3.14 -19.64
N THR A 621 14.21 -4.10 -19.08
CA THR A 621 14.82 -3.96 -17.74
C THR A 621 15.98 -4.94 -17.59
N GLY A 622 16.90 -4.69 -16.66
CA GLY A 622 17.92 -5.68 -16.27
C GLY A 622 17.34 -6.86 -15.49
N THR A 623 16.24 -6.64 -14.76
CA THR A 623 15.58 -7.67 -13.96
C THR A 623 14.08 -7.39 -13.80
N LEU A 624 13.23 -8.43 -13.90
CA LEU A 624 11.79 -8.28 -13.63
C LEU A 624 11.49 -8.13 -12.13
N THR A 625 12.41 -8.53 -11.25
CA THR A 625 12.22 -8.55 -9.80
C THR A 625 13.40 -7.88 -9.09
N ARG A 626 13.13 -7.16 -7.99
CA ARG A 626 14.18 -6.58 -7.14
C ARG A 626 14.45 -7.43 -5.90
N ASN A 627 13.39 -7.99 -5.31
CA ASN A 627 13.49 -8.75 -4.07
C ASN A 627 12.79 -10.11 -4.13
N ASN A 628 11.67 -10.21 -4.86
CA ASN A 628 10.89 -11.45 -4.90
C ASN A 628 10.08 -11.59 -6.19
N VAL A 629 9.65 -12.82 -6.48
CA VAL A 629 8.90 -13.19 -7.70
C VAL A 629 7.56 -12.47 -7.86
N VAL A 630 6.89 -12.12 -6.76
CA VAL A 630 5.56 -11.47 -6.79
C VAL A 630 5.65 -10.06 -7.40
N GLU A 631 6.81 -9.43 -7.33
CA GLU A 631 7.08 -8.13 -7.94
C GLU A 631 6.99 -8.13 -9.48
N ALA A 632 7.04 -9.31 -10.13
CA ALA A 632 6.81 -9.44 -11.57
C ALA A 632 5.32 -9.32 -11.95
N ALA A 633 4.40 -9.58 -11.02
CA ALA A 633 2.97 -9.66 -11.32
C ALA A 633 2.38 -8.38 -11.96
N PRO A 634 2.72 -7.14 -11.52
CA PRO A 634 2.23 -5.93 -12.19
C PRO A 634 2.76 -5.74 -13.61
N GLN A 635 3.98 -6.22 -13.91
CA GLN A 635 4.57 -6.16 -15.24
C GLN A 635 3.90 -7.16 -16.19
N LEU A 636 3.66 -8.39 -15.71
CA LEU A 636 2.87 -9.40 -16.41
C LEU A 636 1.43 -8.92 -16.65
N GLU A 637 0.80 -8.27 -15.67
CA GLU A 637 -0.52 -7.64 -15.82
C GLU A 637 -0.50 -6.54 -16.89
N LEU A 638 0.55 -5.71 -16.93
CA LEU A 638 0.68 -4.67 -17.95
C LEU A 638 0.79 -5.29 -19.36
N LEU A 639 1.60 -6.34 -19.52
CA LEU A 639 1.80 -7.05 -20.79
C LEU A 639 0.53 -7.78 -21.25
N TYR A 640 -0.17 -8.45 -20.35
CA TYR A 640 -1.26 -9.35 -20.73
C TYR A 640 -2.67 -8.81 -20.48
N ASN A 641 -2.82 -7.75 -19.69
CA ASN A 641 -4.12 -7.12 -19.38
C ASN A 641 -5.15 -8.16 -18.88
N ASN A 642 -4.71 -9.07 -18.01
CA ASN A 642 -5.55 -10.13 -17.41
C ASN A 642 -6.32 -10.94 -18.47
N SER A 643 -5.67 -11.25 -19.59
CA SER A 643 -6.26 -11.99 -20.71
C SER A 643 -5.93 -13.48 -20.65
N ILE A 644 -6.37 -14.22 -21.67
CA ILE A 644 -6.08 -15.66 -21.85
C ILE A 644 -4.59 -16.02 -21.91
N HIS A 645 -3.71 -15.04 -22.05
CA HIS A 645 -2.27 -15.25 -22.00
C HIS A 645 -1.72 -15.31 -20.57
N TYR A 646 -2.51 -14.94 -19.57
CA TYR A 646 -2.11 -14.83 -18.16
C TYR A 646 -3.09 -15.58 -17.26
N LEU A 647 -3.11 -16.90 -17.41
CA LEU A 647 -3.99 -17.82 -16.69
C LEU A 647 -3.32 -18.38 -15.43
N ALA A 648 -4.10 -18.58 -14.38
CA ALA A 648 -3.68 -19.36 -13.23
C ALA A 648 -3.84 -20.86 -13.53
N LYS A 649 -2.76 -21.54 -13.90
CA LYS A 649 -2.77 -22.96 -14.29
C LYS A 649 -2.51 -23.92 -13.13
N ASN A 650 -2.07 -23.41 -11.98
CA ASN A 650 -1.81 -24.20 -10.80
C ASN A 650 -3.10 -24.66 -10.12
N GLU A 651 -3.17 -25.93 -9.76
CA GLU A 651 -4.33 -26.52 -9.06
C GLU A 651 -4.41 -26.07 -7.58
N TRP A 652 -3.25 -25.86 -6.95
CA TRP A 652 -3.13 -25.58 -5.52
C TRP A 652 -2.51 -24.21 -5.26
N ILE A 653 -2.99 -23.54 -4.21
CA ILE A 653 -2.44 -22.30 -3.66
C ILE A 653 -2.11 -22.50 -2.18
N TYR A 654 -1.17 -21.70 -1.68
CA TYR A 654 -0.64 -21.83 -0.33
C TYR A 654 -0.90 -20.55 0.46
N ARG A 655 -1.35 -20.67 1.71
CA ARG A 655 -1.57 -19.53 2.61
C ARG A 655 -0.97 -19.79 3.98
N PHE A 656 -0.44 -18.76 4.61
CA PHE A 656 -0.03 -18.83 6.02
C PHE A 656 -1.19 -18.44 6.93
N LYS A 657 -1.54 -19.32 7.88
CA LYS A 657 -2.53 -19.06 8.92
C LYS A 657 -2.00 -19.63 10.24
N ASN A 658 -2.06 -18.85 11.32
CA ASN A 658 -1.60 -19.26 12.66
C ASN A 658 -0.16 -19.82 12.69
N GLY A 659 0.73 -19.30 11.84
CA GLY A 659 2.11 -19.77 11.74
C GLY A 659 2.32 -21.07 10.95
N GLN A 660 1.24 -21.74 10.51
CA GLN A 660 1.27 -22.93 9.67
C GLN A 660 0.87 -22.63 8.22
N MET A 661 1.27 -23.51 7.30
CA MET A 661 0.99 -23.38 5.87
C MET A 661 -0.19 -24.26 5.47
N GLU A 662 -1.26 -23.64 4.99
CA GLU A 662 -2.47 -24.31 4.49
C GLU A 662 -2.44 -24.43 2.97
N LYS A 663 -2.62 -25.65 2.48
CA LYS A 663 -2.81 -25.95 1.05
C LYS A 663 -4.30 -25.86 0.70
N ASN A 664 -4.65 -24.98 -0.23
CA ASN A 664 -6.02 -24.71 -0.65
C ASN A 664 -6.19 -24.92 -2.17
N ARG A 665 -7.40 -25.31 -2.61
CA ARG A 665 -7.71 -25.44 -4.04
C ARG A 665 -7.80 -24.08 -4.72
N ASN A 666 -7.27 -23.96 -5.94
CA ASN A 666 -7.34 -22.75 -6.73
C ASN A 666 -8.67 -22.64 -7.49
N PHE A 667 -9.57 -21.77 -7.02
CA PHE A 667 -10.84 -21.50 -7.71
C PHE A 667 -10.69 -20.78 -9.05
N PHE A 668 -9.51 -20.22 -9.35
CA PHE A 668 -9.18 -19.56 -10.61
C PHE A 668 -8.44 -20.47 -11.59
N LEU A 669 -8.45 -21.79 -11.39
CA LEU A 669 -7.80 -22.74 -12.29
C LEU A 669 -8.27 -22.53 -13.75
N ASN A 670 -7.31 -22.35 -14.66
CA ASN A 670 -7.50 -22.04 -16.09
C ASN A 670 -8.28 -20.74 -16.37
N GLN A 671 -8.39 -19.86 -15.39
CA GLN A 671 -8.96 -18.53 -15.54
C GLN A 671 -7.86 -17.46 -15.49
N PRO A 672 -8.05 -16.30 -16.15
CA PRO A 672 -7.09 -15.21 -16.05
C PRO A 672 -6.95 -14.72 -14.61
N PHE A 673 -5.72 -14.39 -14.20
CA PHE A 673 -5.50 -13.73 -12.91
C PHE A 673 -6.35 -12.46 -12.82
N PRO A 674 -7.06 -12.20 -11.71
CA PRO A 674 -7.87 -11.01 -11.56
C PRO A 674 -7.01 -9.73 -11.59
N ALA A 675 -7.63 -8.59 -11.89
CA ALA A 675 -6.89 -7.31 -11.97
C ALA A 675 -6.54 -6.76 -10.58
N TYR A 676 -5.44 -6.01 -10.50
CA TYR A 676 -5.00 -5.31 -9.29
C TYR A 676 -4.79 -6.23 -8.07
N LYS A 677 -5.13 -5.74 -6.86
CA LYS A 677 -4.78 -6.36 -5.57
C LYS A 677 -5.16 -7.84 -5.48
N ARG A 678 -6.39 -8.20 -5.89
CA ARG A 678 -6.86 -9.59 -5.89
C ARG A 678 -5.97 -10.50 -6.74
N GLY A 679 -5.48 -9.99 -7.88
CA GLY A 679 -4.54 -10.70 -8.75
C GLY A 679 -3.19 -10.90 -8.11
N TYR A 680 -2.66 -9.87 -7.47
CA TYR A 680 -1.36 -9.93 -6.80
C TYR A 680 -1.38 -10.85 -5.59
N GLU A 681 -2.47 -10.87 -4.83
CA GLU A 681 -2.69 -11.82 -3.73
C GLU A 681 -2.74 -13.26 -4.26
N LEU A 682 -3.54 -13.53 -5.29
CA LEU A 682 -3.60 -14.85 -5.91
C LEU A 682 -2.24 -15.30 -6.47
N PHE A 683 -1.52 -14.39 -7.14
CA PHE A 683 -0.17 -14.65 -7.66
C PHE A 683 0.80 -14.96 -6.50
N SER A 684 0.74 -14.19 -5.41
CA SER A 684 1.53 -14.46 -4.21
C SER A 684 1.20 -15.82 -3.61
N TYR A 685 -0.08 -16.18 -3.45
CA TYR A 685 -0.46 -17.51 -2.92
C TYR A 685 -0.09 -18.65 -3.86
N SER A 686 0.05 -18.39 -5.16
CA SER A 686 0.43 -19.40 -6.14
C SER A 686 1.92 -19.68 -6.12
N TYR A 687 2.77 -18.65 -5.96
CA TYR A 687 4.21 -18.77 -6.18
C TYR A 687 5.08 -18.44 -4.97
N LEU A 688 4.65 -17.53 -4.08
CA LEU A 688 5.44 -17.12 -2.91
C LEU A 688 4.53 -16.64 -1.75
N PRO A 689 4.00 -17.56 -0.93
CA PRO A 689 3.13 -17.22 0.18
C PRO A 689 3.90 -16.45 1.26
N LYS A 690 3.33 -15.34 1.73
CA LYS A 690 4.00 -14.45 2.70
C LYS A 690 3.70 -14.86 4.15
N LYS A 691 4.71 -14.86 5.02
CA LYS A 691 4.55 -15.00 6.47
C LYS A 691 4.49 -13.61 7.12
N ILE A 692 3.47 -13.34 7.93
CA ILE A 692 3.41 -12.11 8.75
C ILE A 692 4.32 -12.35 9.96
N THR A 693 5.34 -11.53 10.15
CA THR A 693 6.18 -11.59 11.36
C THR A 693 5.46 -10.93 12.54
N VAL A 694 5.92 -11.24 13.75
CA VAL A 694 5.41 -10.71 15.03
C VAL A 694 5.40 -9.17 15.08
N PHE A 695 6.14 -8.51 14.18
CA PHE A 695 6.23 -7.04 14.05
C PHE A 695 5.40 -6.47 12.89
N GLY A 696 4.51 -7.25 12.27
CA GLY A 696 3.73 -6.83 11.11
C GLY A 696 4.53 -6.69 9.81
N LEU A 697 5.82 -7.06 9.81
CA LEU A 697 6.66 -7.09 8.62
C LEU A 697 6.46 -8.42 7.88
N GLU A 698 6.19 -8.38 6.58
CA GLU A 698 6.06 -9.58 5.76
C GLU A 698 7.45 -10.21 5.53
N LYS A 699 7.70 -11.41 6.06
CA LYS A 699 8.89 -12.21 5.71
C LYS A 699 8.43 -13.25 4.68
N ALA A 700 8.85 -13.08 3.43
CA ALA A 700 8.62 -14.10 2.42
C ALA A 700 9.53 -15.31 2.72
N ASN A 701 8.97 -16.52 2.64
CA ASN A 701 9.80 -17.73 2.52
C ASN A 701 10.56 -17.67 1.19
N GLN A 702 11.74 -18.28 1.10
CA GLN A 702 12.56 -18.26 -0.13
C GLN A 702 12.16 -19.34 -1.14
N ASP A 703 11.25 -20.25 -0.78
CA ASP A 703 10.81 -21.35 -1.63
C ASP A 703 9.71 -20.89 -2.60
N ILE A 704 9.95 -21.08 -3.90
CA ILE A 704 8.98 -20.77 -4.96
C ILE A 704 8.10 -22.00 -5.19
N TYR A 705 6.81 -21.86 -4.91
CA TYR A 705 5.81 -22.90 -5.15
C TYR A 705 5.37 -22.87 -6.61
N ASN A 706 4.91 -24.01 -7.15
CA ASN A 706 4.37 -24.09 -8.51
C ASN A 706 5.30 -23.53 -9.60
N ALA A 707 6.63 -23.66 -9.42
CA ALA A 707 7.64 -23.04 -10.27
C ALA A 707 7.47 -23.37 -11.76
N SER A 708 7.14 -24.61 -12.11
CA SER A 708 6.93 -25.04 -13.50
C SER A 708 5.87 -24.22 -14.26
N PHE A 709 4.79 -23.81 -13.60
CA PHE A 709 3.76 -22.97 -14.22
C PHE A 709 4.21 -21.51 -14.39
N LEU A 710 5.09 -21.04 -13.52
CA LEU A 710 5.70 -19.73 -13.66
C LEU A 710 6.71 -19.72 -14.81
N ASP A 711 7.54 -20.76 -14.92
CA ASP A 711 8.53 -20.89 -15.98
C ASP A 711 7.85 -20.90 -17.35
N GLU A 712 6.77 -21.67 -17.52
CA GLU A 712 5.98 -21.68 -18.76
C GLU A 712 5.46 -20.27 -19.13
N LEU A 713 5.06 -19.47 -18.12
CA LEU A 713 4.61 -18.10 -18.33
C LEU A 713 5.76 -17.16 -18.73
N LEU A 714 6.93 -17.34 -18.14
CA LEU A 714 8.11 -16.52 -18.42
C LEU A 714 8.72 -16.87 -19.79
N GLU A 715 8.90 -18.15 -20.12
CA GLU A 715 9.51 -18.62 -21.38
C GLU A 715 8.81 -18.12 -22.65
N LYS A 716 7.48 -17.91 -22.59
CA LYS A 716 6.73 -17.35 -23.72
C LYS A 716 6.77 -15.83 -23.81
N THR A 717 7.29 -15.14 -22.80
CA THR A 717 7.14 -13.67 -22.68
C THR A 717 8.45 -12.93 -22.48
N VAL A 718 9.41 -13.56 -21.82
CA VAL A 718 10.63 -12.95 -21.33
C VAL A 718 11.79 -13.60 -22.06
N ILE A 719 12.65 -12.77 -22.66
CA ILE A 719 13.97 -13.22 -23.13
C ILE A 719 14.99 -12.68 -22.15
N THR A 720 15.68 -13.61 -21.49
CA THR A 720 16.76 -13.29 -20.58
C THR A 720 18.09 -13.60 -21.23
N LYS A 721 19.00 -12.62 -21.22
CA LYS A 721 20.39 -12.83 -21.62
C LYS A 721 21.34 -12.09 -20.69
N ASN A 722 22.33 -12.82 -20.20
CA ASN A 722 23.44 -12.25 -19.46
C ASN A 722 24.37 -11.47 -20.40
N PHE A 723 25.20 -10.62 -19.81
CA PHE A 723 26.10 -9.78 -20.57
C PHE A 723 27.06 -10.58 -21.44
N GLU A 724 27.70 -11.63 -20.90
CA GLU A 724 28.62 -12.50 -21.64
C GLU A 724 27.92 -13.24 -22.79
N GLU A 725 26.67 -13.67 -22.62
CA GLU A 725 25.89 -14.31 -23.68
C GLU A 725 25.58 -13.35 -24.84
N VAL A 726 25.30 -12.08 -24.55
CA VAL A 726 25.04 -11.06 -25.58
C VAL A 726 26.33 -10.70 -26.32
N VAL A 727 27.45 -10.58 -25.60
CA VAL A 727 28.75 -10.20 -26.17
C VAL A 727 29.43 -11.37 -26.88
N GLY A 728 29.16 -12.61 -26.45
CA GLY A 728 29.80 -13.84 -26.95
C GLY A 728 31.20 -14.11 -26.38
N ARG A 729 31.67 -13.29 -25.43
CA ARG A 729 32.97 -13.44 -24.76
C ARG A 729 32.96 -12.81 -23.36
N LYS A 730 33.83 -13.31 -22.49
CA LYS A 730 34.06 -12.77 -21.14
C LYS A 730 35.03 -11.58 -21.22
N ILE A 731 34.51 -10.37 -21.06
CA ILE A 731 35.29 -9.12 -21.14
C ILE A 731 35.48 -8.42 -19.80
N TYR A 732 35.01 -9.01 -18.70
CA TYR A 732 35.26 -8.49 -17.38
C TYR A 732 35.33 -9.58 -16.31
N LYS A 733 35.96 -9.25 -15.18
CA LYS A 733 35.94 -10.08 -13.96
C LYS A 733 35.86 -9.19 -12.72
N ILE A 734 35.08 -9.66 -11.75
CA ILE A 734 34.98 -9.06 -10.42
C ILE A 734 36.02 -9.74 -9.53
N TYR A 735 36.82 -8.95 -8.84
CA TYR A 735 37.81 -9.37 -7.85
C TYR A 735 37.42 -8.82 -6.48
N GLN A 736 37.67 -9.60 -5.44
CA GLN A 736 37.50 -9.15 -4.07
C GLN A 736 38.86 -8.98 -3.42
N GLU A 737 39.10 -7.77 -2.95
CA GLU A 737 40.31 -7.41 -2.23
C GLU A 737 39.91 -7.08 -0.79
N THR A 738 40.47 -7.85 0.15
CA THR A 738 40.17 -7.69 1.55
C THR A 738 41.15 -6.73 2.23
N CYS A 739 40.67 -6.07 3.28
CA CYS A 739 41.43 -5.18 4.14
C CYS A 739 41.22 -5.60 5.59
N SER A 740 42.28 -5.72 6.37
CA SER A 740 42.17 -5.89 7.83
C SER A 740 42.18 -4.50 8.49
N PHE A 741 41.37 -4.29 9.53
CA PHE A 741 41.38 -3.03 10.28
C PHE A 741 42.74 -2.77 10.92
N SER A 742 43.20 -1.52 10.92
CA SER A 742 44.29 -1.12 11.81
C SER A 742 43.82 -1.15 13.27
N GLU A 743 44.73 -1.18 14.24
CA GLU A 743 44.36 -1.18 15.67
C GLU A 743 43.45 0.01 16.04
N ARG A 744 43.69 1.19 15.42
CA ARG A 744 42.84 2.38 15.62
C ARG A 744 41.46 2.23 14.99
N GLU A 745 41.39 1.71 13.77
CA GLU A 745 40.10 1.48 13.10
C GLU A 745 39.27 0.40 13.83
N LYS A 746 39.95 -0.64 14.33
CA LYS A 746 39.35 -1.72 15.10
C LYS A 746 38.74 -1.21 16.40
N GLU A 747 39.39 -0.25 17.06
CA GLU A 747 38.86 0.39 18.27
C GLU A 747 37.60 1.22 17.98
N VAL A 748 37.63 2.05 16.92
CA VAL A 748 36.44 2.82 16.48
C VAL A 748 35.28 1.88 16.15
N TYR A 749 35.56 0.79 15.44
CA TYR A 749 34.54 -0.21 15.09
C TYR A 749 34.02 -0.94 16.34
N ARG A 750 34.90 -1.30 17.28
CA ARG A 750 34.53 -1.92 18.57
C ARG A 750 33.60 -1.01 19.38
N ILE A 751 33.90 0.28 19.46
CA ILE A 751 33.07 1.28 20.14
C ILE A 751 31.67 1.34 19.50
N ALA A 752 31.58 1.32 18.16
CA ALA A 752 30.29 1.31 17.47
C ALA A 752 29.48 0.01 17.66
N VAL A 753 30.13 -1.13 17.93
CA VAL A 753 29.46 -2.40 18.22
C VAL A 753 29.03 -2.48 19.69
N LYS A 754 29.97 -2.27 20.63
CA LYS A 754 29.78 -2.51 22.06
C LYS A 754 29.20 -1.33 22.82
N GLU A 755 29.53 -0.11 22.40
CA GLU A 755 29.21 1.13 23.13
C GLU A 755 28.29 2.05 22.33
N PHE A 756 27.51 1.46 21.40
CA PHE A 756 26.63 2.20 20.50
C PHE A 756 25.71 3.17 21.23
N ASP A 757 25.09 2.76 22.34
CA ASP A 757 24.14 3.59 23.07
C ASP A 757 24.77 4.89 23.60
N LYS A 758 26.06 4.87 23.94
CA LYS A 758 26.80 6.05 24.42
C LYS A 758 27.05 7.05 23.29
N ILE A 759 27.39 6.56 22.10
CA ILE A 759 27.77 7.40 20.95
C ILE A 759 26.59 7.75 20.03
N ARG A 760 25.48 7.01 20.12
CA ARG A 760 24.32 7.09 19.21
C ARG A 760 23.83 8.51 19.00
N ARG A 761 23.80 9.33 20.05
CA ARG A 761 23.30 10.71 20.01
C ARG A 761 24.25 11.71 19.35
N LYS A 762 25.52 11.35 19.16
CA LYS A 762 26.45 12.14 18.33
C LYS A 762 26.11 12.02 16.84
N TYR A 763 25.54 10.89 16.42
CA TYR A 763 25.26 10.58 15.01
C TYR A 763 23.79 10.73 14.61
N PHE A 764 22.84 10.53 15.53
CA PHE A 764 21.41 10.49 15.22
C PHE A 764 20.55 11.26 16.24
N ALA A 765 19.64 12.09 15.72
CA ALA A 765 18.67 12.83 16.54
C ALA A 765 17.62 11.91 17.19
N ALA A 766 17.08 12.32 18.35
CA ALA A 766 16.01 11.61 19.04
C ALA A 766 14.67 11.74 18.29
N CYS A 767 13.92 10.64 18.18
CA CYS A 767 12.67 10.59 17.43
C CYS A 767 11.44 11.18 18.17
N GLY A 768 11.60 11.71 19.39
CA GLY A 768 10.51 12.23 20.24
C GLY A 768 9.57 11.17 20.84
N ASN A 769 9.54 9.95 20.31
CA ASN A 769 8.76 8.82 20.80
C ASN A 769 9.69 7.64 21.16
N ALA A 770 9.65 7.17 22.41
CA ALA A 770 10.55 6.13 22.93
C ALA A 770 10.39 4.78 22.22
N ARG A 771 9.17 4.40 21.81
CA ARG A 771 8.91 3.15 21.08
C ARG A 771 9.50 3.21 19.68
N LYS A 772 9.29 4.34 18.98
CA LYS A 772 9.86 4.60 17.65
C LYS A 772 11.39 4.66 17.71
N ASP A 773 11.96 5.33 18.72
CA ASP A 773 13.40 5.45 18.90
C ASP A 773 14.05 4.09 19.19
N SER A 774 13.41 3.23 19.98
CA SER A 774 13.83 1.83 20.18
C SER A 774 13.76 1.00 18.90
N MET A 775 12.73 1.19 18.06
CA MET A 775 12.62 0.50 16.77
C MET A 775 13.73 0.88 15.78
N PHE A 776 14.20 2.13 15.79
CA PHE A 776 15.27 2.58 14.88
C PHE A 776 16.68 2.24 15.36
N ARG A 777 16.85 1.77 16.60
CA ARG A 777 18.16 1.52 17.22
C ARG A 777 19.05 0.62 16.37
N ILE A 778 18.55 -0.53 15.95
CA ILE A 778 19.30 -1.52 15.14
C ILE A 778 19.67 -0.94 13.77
N LEU A 779 18.72 -0.26 13.11
CA LEU A 779 18.95 0.35 11.80
C LEU A 779 20.06 1.40 11.88
N GLN A 780 20.03 2.25 12.91
CA GLN A 780 21.04 3.29 13.13
C GLN A 780 22.42 2.70 13.40
N GLN A 781 22.51 1.63 14.20
CA GLN A 781 23.78 0.94 14.44
C GLN A 781 24.35 0.37 13.14
N LEU A 782 23.54 -0.32 12.33
CA LEU A 782 23.97 -0.84 11.03
C LEU A 782 24.45 0.26 10.07
N LEU A 783 23.75 1.40 10.03
CA LEU A 783 24.13 2.54 9.19
C LEU A 783 25.47 3.17 9.62
N LEU A 784 25.76 3.19 10.93
CA LEU A 784 27.02 3.66 11.48
C LEU A 784 28.17 2.69 11.17
N LEU A 785 27.97 1.38 11.38
CA LEU A 785 28.99 0.37 11.05
C LEU A 785 29.37 0.42 9.57
N LEU A 786 28.40 0.58 8.67
CA LEU A 786 28.66 0.77 7.24
C LEU A 786 29.33 2.12 6.94
N LYS A 787 29.07 3.18 7.73
CA LYS A 787 29.78 4.46 7.60
C LYS A 787 31.26 4.29 7.94
N ILE A 788 31.56 3.62 9.05
CA ILE A 788 32.93 3.34 9.50
C ILE A 788 33.67 2.47 8.48
N CYS A 789 33.02 1.45 7.90
CA CYS A 789 33.65 0.62 6.88
C CYS A 789 33.93 1.37 5.56
N ALA A 790 33.16 2.41 5.24
CA ALA A 790 33.38 3.23 4.05
C ALA A 790 34.63 4.12 4.22
N ASP A 791 34.68 4.82 5.35
CA ASP A 791 35.84 5.62 5.77
C ASP A 791 35.82 5.84 7.29
N PRO A 792 36.72 5.15 8.05
CA PRO A 792 36.86 5.33 9.48
C PRO A 792 37.19 6.76 9.92
N SER A 793 37.88 7.56 9.09
CA SER A 793 38.29 8.92 9.46
C SER A 793 37.11 9.90 9.56
N LEU A 794 35.91 9.49 9.14
CA LEU A 794 34.68 10.26 9.26
C LEU A 794 33.92 9.99 10.56
N ALA A 795 34.42 9.08 11.41
CA ALA A 795 33.85 8.81 12.72
C ALA A 795 34.41 9.80 13.76
N TYR A 796 33.55 10.27 14.67
CA TYR A 796 33.95 11.17 15.77
C TYR A 796 34.99 10.54 16.71
N GLU A 797 35.00 9.22 16.80
CA GLU A 797 35.92 8.46 17.64
C GLU A 797 37.29 8.23 16.97
N TYR A 798 37.48 8.64 15.72
CA TYR A 798 38.75 8.48 15.01
C TYR A 798 39.71 9.61 15.33
N ASP A 799 40.50 9.42 16.39
CA ASP A 799 41.52 10.38 16.84
C ASP A 799 42.90 10.03 16.27
N SER A 800 43.03 10.11 14.95
CA SER A 800 44.31 9.92 14.26
C SER A 800 44.34 10.61 12.90
N ASN A 801 45.53 11.03 12.46
CA ASN A 801 45.77 11.51 11.10
C ASN A 801 46.24 10.38 10.15
N GLU A 802 46.27 9.13 10.62
CA GLU A 802 46.63 8.00 9.79
C GLU A 802 45.65 7.83 8.61
N ILE A 803 46.20 7.52 7.44
CA ILE A 803 45.37 7.20 6.28
C ILE A 803 44.65 5.87 6.55
N PRO A 804 43.32 5.80 6.38
CA PRO A 804 42.57 4.57 6.57
C PRO A 804 43.06 3.43 5.68
N THR A 805 42.99 2.19 6.17
CA THR A 805 43.53 0.99 5.53
C THR A 805 42.89 0.73 4.17
N LYS A 806 41.58 0.92 4.05
CA LYS A 806 40.87 0.78 2.77
C LYS A 806 41.32 1.83 1.74
N VAL A 807 41.57 3.07 2.16
CA VAL A 807 42.13 4.13 1.31
C VAL A 807 43.58 3.80 0.93
N LYS A 808 44.42 3.34 1.87
CA LYS A 808 45.78 2.85 1.59
C LYS A 808 45.78 1.74 0.55
N LYS A 809 44.85 0.79 0.62
CA LYS A 809 44.72 -0.29 -0.36
C LYS A 809 44.31 0.24 -1.74
N ALA A 810 43.38 1.20 -1.81
CA ALA A 810 43.03 1.87 -3.07
C ALA A 810 44.23 2.61 -3.68
N ILE A 811 45.04 3.31 -2.86
CA ILE A 811 46.28 3.96 -3.30
C ILE A 811 47.28 2.92 -3.84
N ARG A 812 47.47 1.78 -3.16
CA ARG A 812 48.34 0.69 -3.66
C ARG A 812 47.89 0.17 -5.02
N LEU A 813 46.58 -0.04 -5.22
CA LEU A 813 46.04 -0.45 -6.53
C LEU A 813 46.31 0.60 -7.61
N LEU A 814 46.11 1.88 -7.29
CA LEU A 814 46.41 2.98 -8.21
C LEU A 814 47.91 3.08 -8.57
N GLN A 815 48.81 2.76 -7.63
CA GLN A 815 50.26 2.69 -7.88
C GLN A 815 50.61 1.54 -8.81
N MET A 816 50.00 0.36 -8.63
CA MET A 816 50.15 -0.77 -9.55
C MET A 816 49.62 -0.42 -10.95
N TRP A 817 48.57 0.40 -11.03
CA TRP A 817 47.93 0.86 -12.27
C TRP A 817 48.37 2.28 -12.64
N LYS A 818 49.68 2.54 -12.61
CA LYS A 818 50.27 3.87 -12.84
C LYS A 818 49.92 4.49 -14.20
N TYR A 819 49.85 3.65 -15.24
CA TYR A 819 49.61 4.08 -16.63
C TYR A 819 48.19 3.82 -17.13
N GLU A 820 47.30 3.36 -16.25
CA GLU A 820 45.93 3.01 -16.61
C GLU A 820 44.97 4.13 -16.21
N LYS A 821 43.83 4.24 -16.90
CA LYS A 821 42.69 5.02 -16.41
C LYS A 821 41.94 4.22 -15.36
N VAL A 822 41.61 4.84 -14.24
CA VAL A 822 40.96 4.16 -13.11
C VAL A 822 39.73 4.93 -12.65
N ALA A 823 38.61 4.23 -12.42
CA ALA A 823 37.42 4.80 -11.80
C ALA A 823 37.24 4.30 -10.36
N ILE A 824 36.88 5.20 -9.44
CA ILE A 824 36.60 4.91 -8.02
C ILE A 824 35.18 5.37 -7.71
N GLY A 825 34.32 4.42 -7.31
CA GLY A 825 32.90 4.65 -7.03
C GLY A 825 32.56 4.51 -5.55
N VAL A 826 32.28 5.63 -4.88
CA VAL A 826 31.83 5.66 -3.46
C VAL A 826 30.35 6.02 -3.37
N ARG A 827 29.67 5.85 -2.24
CA ARG A 827 28.22 6.11 -2.11
C ARG A 827 27.91 7.46 -1.51
N ARG A 828 28.78 8.00 -0.66
CA ARG A 828 28.52 9.23 0.11
C ARG A 828 29.45 10.35 -0.34
N ILE A 829 28.94 11.58 -0.36
CA ILE A 829 29.73 12.77 -0.74
C ILE A 829 30.88 12.98 0.26
N GLU A 830 30.63 12.85 1.57
CA GLU A 830 31.66 12.95 2.62
C GLU A 830 32.82 11.97 2.40
N VAL A 831 32.53 10.75 1.98
CA VAL A 831 33.54 9.71 1.67
C VAL A 831 34.31 10.10 0.41
N ALA A 832 33.62 10.61 -0.62
CA ALA A 832 34.26 11.09 -1.84
C ALA A 832 35.22 12.27 -1.56
N ASP A 833 34.81 13.23 -0.74
CA ASP A 833 35.65 14.36 -0.32
C ASP A 833 36.89 13.87 0.44
N SER A 834 36.72 12.87 1.31
CA SER A 834 37.83 12.27 2.04
C SER A 834 38.83 11.55 1.13
N TYR A 835 38.35 10.69 0.23
CA TYR A 835 39.19 10.02 -0.77
C TYR A 835 39.91 11.03 -1.67
N TYR A 836 39.23 12.09 -2.10
CA TYR A 836 39.85 13.14 -2.92
C TYR A 836 41.06 13.77 -2.24
N ARG A 837 40.97 14.08 -0.94
CA ARG A 837 42.09 14.64 -0.16
C ARG A 837 43.30 13.71 -0.14
N TYR A 838 43.10 12.43 0.20
CA TYR A 838 44.19 11.45 0.27
C TYR A 838 44.79 11.14 -1.11
N LEU A 839 43.95 11.03 -2.14
CA LEU A 839 44.42 10.77 -3.51
C LEU A 839 45.22 11.94 -4.08
N LYS A 840 44.80 13.18 -3.82
CA LYS A 840 45.54 14.37 -4.26
C LYS A 840 46.91 14.48 -3.59
N GLN A 841 47.02 14.07 -2.32
CA GLN A 841 48.30 13.99 -1.61
C GLN A 841 49.19 12.87 -2.16
N ALA A 842 48.61 11.70 -2.46
CA ALA A 842 49.36 10.54 -2.95
C ALA A 842 49.80 10.67 -4.43
N PHE A 843 49.05 11.39 -5.25
CA PHE A 843 49.29 11.54 -6.69
C PHE A 843 49.16 13.00 -7.16
N PRO A 844 50.12 13.89 -6.82
CA PRO A 844 50.07 15.29 -7.21
C PRO A 844 50.09 15.52 -8.74
N GLU A 845 50.80 14.66 -9.48
CA GLU A 845 50.97 14.76 -10.94
C GLU A 845 49.86 14.05 -11.74
N ARG A 846 49.05 13.20 -11.11
CA ARG A 846 48.00 12.44 -11.79
C ARG A 846 46.68 13.18 -11.71
N GLN A 847 46.08 13.50 -12.86
CA GLN A 847 44.83 14.26 -12.86
C GLN A 847 43.67 13.46 -12.24
N ILE A 848 43.00 14.08 -11.25
CA ILE A 848 41.83 13.52 -10.57
C ILE A 848 40.58 14.27 -11.02
N PHE A 849 39.68 13.56 -11.68
CA PHE A 849 38.38 14.04 -12.13
C PHE A 849 37.33 13.73 -11.07
N TYR A 850 36.76 14.76 -10.46
CA TYR A 850 35.85 14.64 -9.32
C TYR A 850 34.39 14.91 -9.73
N ILE A 851 33.48 13.94 -9.51
CA ILE A 851 32.05 14.06 -9.87
C ILE A 851 31.14 13.56 -8.73
N THR A 852 30.45 14.46 -8.04
CA THR A 852 29.51 14.09 -6.96
C THR A 852 28.14 14.73 -7.09
N GLY A 853 27.10 13.98 -6.70
CA GLY A 853 25.73 14.44 -6.47
C GLY A 853 25.08 15.33 -7.54
N ASP A 854 24.03 16.04 -7.12
CA ASP A 854 23.16 16.86 -7.98
C ASP A 854 23.78 18.22 -8.32
N LYS A 855 24.95 18.54 -7.75
CA LYS A 855 25.61 19.85 -7.85
C LYS A 855 26.25 20.11 -9.22
N VAL A 856 26.63 19.06 -9.95
CA VAL A 856 27.24 19.19 -11.29
C VAL A 856 26.18 18.91 -12.37
N PRO A 857 25.79 19.88 -13.22
CA PRO A 857 24.87 19.64 -14.33
C PRO A 857 25.38 18.58 -15.32
N CYS A 858 24.47 17.85 -15.98
CA CYS A 858 24.81 16.74 -16.88
C CYS A 858 25.84 17.14 -17.97
N LYS A 859 25.64 18.28 -18.64
CA LYS A 859 26.58 18.83 -19.63
C LYS A 859 28.00 19.04 -19.08
N GLN A 860 28.12 19.45 -17.81
CA GLN A 860 29.42 19.63 -17.17
C GLN A 860 30.06 18.28 -16.83
N ARG A 861 29.26 17.27 -16.42
CA ARG A 861 29.75 15.89 -16.22
C ARG A 861 30.30 15.29 -17.52
N GLN A 862 29.62 15.52 -18.65
CA GLN A 862 30.07 15.08 -19.98
C GLN A 862 31.43 15.72 -20.34
N ARG A 863 31.58 17.04 -20.15
CA ARG A 863 32.87 17.73 -20.36
C ARG A 863 34.00 17.18 -19.50
N ILE A 864 33.72 16.83 -18.24
CA ILE A 864 34.72 16.22 -17.34
C ILE A 864 35.17 14.86 -17.90
N VAL A 865 34.23 14.05 -18.38
CA VAL A 865 34.54 12.76 -19.01
C VAL A 865 35.29 12.89 -20.33
N GLU A 866 34.95 13.89 -21.15
CA GLU A 866 35.72 14.18 -22.37
C GLU A 866 37.17 14.57 -22.06
N LYS A 867 37.40 15.33 -20.98
CA LYS A 867 38.76 15.62 -20.51
C LYS A 867 39.46 14.36 -20.01
N LEU A 868 38.79 13.50 -19.25
CA LEU A 868 39.33 12.20 -18.82
C LEU A 868 39.76 11.36 -20.03
N ARG A 869 38.94 11.31 -21.10
CA ARG A 869 39.26 10.56 -22.32
C ARG A 869 40.57 10.98 -22.96
N LYS A 870 40.91 12.27 -22.91
CA LYS A 870 42.15 12.84 -23.45
C LYS A 870 43.39 12.58 -22.60
N THR A 871 43.24 12.15 -21.35
CA THR A 871 44.37 11.75 -20.50
C THR A 871 44.80 10.32 -20.80
N GLU A 872 46.03 9.94 -20.47
CA GLU A 872 46.48 8.55 -20.56
C GLU A 872 46.17 7.77 -19.27
N ASN A 873 46.34 8.39 -18.10
CA ASN A 873 46.25 7.71 -16.80
C ASN A 873 45.34 8.41 -15.77
N GLY A 874 44.34 9.18 -16.18
CA GLY A 874 43.48 9.92 -15.25
C GLY A 874 42.71 9.05 -14.25
N ILE A 875 42.40 9.62 -13.07
CA ILE A 875 41.56 8.99 -12.03
C ILE A 875 40.18 9.64 -12.02
N LEU A 876 39.12 8.87 -12.22
CA LEU A 876 37.74 9.32 -12.02
C LEU A 876 37.25 8.96 -10.62
N LEU A 877 37.07 9.94 -9.74
CA LEU A 877 36.45 9.76 -8.44
C LEU A 877 35.01 10.27 -8.47
N SER A 878 34.05 9.38 -8.22
CA SER A 878 32.63 9.74 -8.27
C SER A 878 31.78 9.03 -7.23
N THR A 879 30.63 9.66 -6.91
CA THR A 879 29.56 8.92 -6.23
C THR A 879 28.92 7.94 -7.21
N GLN A 880 28.59 6.71 -6.79
CA GLN A 880 28.04 5.67 -7.66
C GLN A 880 26.74 6.11 -8.37
N GLN A 881 26.01 7.08 -7.80
CA GLN A 881 24.77 7.63 -8.35
C GLN A 881 24.96 8.87 -9.24
N SER A 882 26.15 9.50 -9.27
CA SER A 882 26.36 10.76 -10.03
C SER A 882 26.63 10.54 -11.52
N LEU A 883 27.08 9.36 -11.92
CA LEU A 883 27.26 9.03 -13.33
C LEU A 883 25.90 8.72 -13.96
N SER A 884 25.55 9.48 -15.00
CA SER A 884 24.28 9.28 -15.71
C SER A 884 24.29 8.02 -16.57
N GLU A 885 23.11 7.48 -16.87
CA GLU A 885 23.07 6.17 -17.52
C GLU A 885 23.57 6.15 -18.96
N SER A 886 23.44 7.28 -19.64
CA SER A 886 23.89 7.50 -21.00
C SER A 886 25.40 7.69 -21.13
N MET A 887 26.09 7.99 -20.04
CA MET A 887 27.54 8.16 -20.10
C MET A 887 28.20 6.81 -20.41
N ASN A 888 28.83 6.77 -21.58
CA ASN A 888 29.68 5.67 -22.00
C ASN A 888 31.14 6.05 -21.74
N ILE A 889 31.85 5.33 -20.88
CA ILE A 889 33.25 5.60 -20.52
C ILE A 889 34.05 4.32 -20.74
N ASP A 890 34.00 3.80 -21.95
CA ASP A 890 34.63 2.53 -22.35
C ASP A 890 36.17 2.60 -22.38
N ASP A 891 36.77 3.77 -22.21
CA ASP A 891 38.23 3.93 -22.16
C ASP A 891 38.83 3.66 -20.76
N VAL A 892 38.00 3.43 -19.74
CA VAL A 892 38.46 3.03 -18.40
C VAL A 892 38.40 1.51 -18.27
N ASP A 893 39.54 0.88 -17.98
CA ASP A 893 39.65 -0.58 -17.85
C ASP A 893 39.66 -1.07 -16.40
N LYS A 894 39.94 -0.18 -15.43
CA LYS A 894 40.05 -0.52 -14.01
C LYS A 894 39.01 0.23 -13.17
N ILE A 895 38.22 -0.51 -12.38
CA ILE A 895 37.14 0.05 -11.56
C ILE A 895 37.30 -0.44 -10.12
N ILE A 896 37.29 0.49 -9.16
CA ILE A 896 37.36 0.22 -7.72
C ILE A 896 36.06 0.66 -7.06
N LEU A 897 35.48 -0.21 -6.25
CA LEU A 897 34.28 0.03 -5.46
C LEU A 897 34.60 -0.17 -3.97
N PRO A 898 34.87 0.92 -3.23
CA PRO A 898 35.14 0.85 -1.78
C PRO A 898 33.91 0.64 -0.91
N GLU A 899 32.71 0.90 -1.45
CA GLU A 899 31.43 0.76 -0.75
C GLU A 899 30.46 -0.11 -1.55
N LEU A 900 29.85 -1.10 -0.89
CA LEU A 900 28.83 -1.97 -1.50
C LEU A 900 27.41 -1.43 -1.30
N HIS A 901 26.51 -1.80 -2.21
CA HIS A 901 25.06 -1.60 -2.08
C HIS A 901 24.34 -2.81 -1.48
N TYR A 902 23.15 -2.62 -0.93
CA TYR A 902 22.27 -3.72 -0.49
C TYR A 902 21.72 -4.59 -1.63
N ASN A 903 21.95 -4.22 -2.88
CA ASN A 903 21.54 -4.92 -4.09
C ASN A 903 22.66 -4.89 -5.14
N HIS A 904 22.88 -6.00 -5.83
CA HIS A 904 23.91 -6.07 -6.86
C HIS A 904 23.64 -5.12 -8.02
N ALA A 905 22.37 -5.04 -8.45
CA ALA A 905 21.94 -4.23 -9.59
C ALA A 905 22.35 -2.74 -9.51
N ALA A 906 22.41 -2.14 -8.32
CA ALA A 906 22.86 -0.75 -8.19
C ALA A 906 24.37 -0.59 -8.42
N MET A 907 25.17 -1.59 -8.02
CA MET A 907 26.61 -1.61 -8.34
C MET A 907 26.82 -1.91 -9.82
N GLU A 908 26.06 -2.84 -10.39
CA GLU A 908 26.05 -3.09 -11.85
C GLU A 908 25.78 -1.81 -12.62
N GLN A 909 24.77 -1.04 -12.22
CA GLN A 909 24.44 0.26 -12.82
C GLN A 909 25.64 1.22 -12.85
N TYR A 910 26.56 1.15 -11.90
CA TYR A 910 27.77 1.97 -11.89
C TYR A 910 28.86 1.40 -12.77
N TYR A 911 29.28 0.14 -12.55
CA TYR A 911 30.46 -0.38 -13.25
C TYR A 911 30.16 -0.65 -14.75
N PHE A 912 28.91 -0.94 -15.15
CA PHE A 912 28.51 -1.01 -16.57
C PHE A 912 28.44 0.35 -17.28
N ARG A 913 28.85 1.45 -16.65
CA ARG A 913 29.20 2.69 -17.37
C ARG A 913 30.53 2.59 -18.10
N PHE A 914 31.42 1.73 -17.58
CA PHE A 914 32.77 1.46 -18.10
C PHE A 914 32.84 0.15 -18.89
N ILE A 915 31.86 -0.75 -18.71
CA ILE A 915 31.77 -2.05 -19.38
C ILE A 915 30.59 -2.02 -20.36
N ARG A 916 30.84 -2.13 -21.66
CA ARG A 916 29.81 -2.14 -22.71
C ARG A 916 29.99 -3.32 -23.65
N TYR A 917 28.93 -3.69 -24.36
CA TYR A 917 29.02 -4.77 -25.34
C TYR A 917 29.98 -4.46 -26.51
N THR A 918 30.31 -3.18 -26.71
CA THR A 918 31.29 -2.69 -27.69
C THR A 918 32.73 -2.70 -27.16
N SER A 919 32.93 -2.92 -25.85
CA SER A 919 34.26 -2.91 -25.23
C SER A 919 35.19 -3.94 -25.87
N ARG A 920 36.40 -3.49 -26.21
CA ARG A 920 37.46 -4.34 -26.78
C ARG A 920 38.40 -4.90 -25.72
N ASN A 921 38.75 -4.08 -24.72
CA ASN A 921 39.68 -4.43 -23.65
C ASN A 921 38.98 -5.18 -22.51
N PHE A 922 39.78 -5.95 -21.77
CA PHE A 922 39.31 -6.66 -20.58
C PHE A 922 39.22 -5.72 -19.37
N LYS A 923 38.06 -5.71 -18.71
CA LYS A 923 37.73 -4.82 -17.60
C LYS A 923 37.92 -5.51 -16.25
N GLN A 924 38.54 -4.83 -15.29
CA GLN A 924 38.74 -5.34 -13.93
C GLN A 924 37.92 -4.52 -12.93
N VAL A 925 36.99 -5.17 -12.23
CA VAL A 925 36.18 -4.56 -11.17
C VAL A 925 36.66 -5.09 -9.82
N VAL A 926 37.06 -4.21 -8.91
CA VAL A 926 37.57 -4.58 -7.59
C VAL A 926 36.62 -4.10 -6.50
N PHE A 927 36.12 -5.03 -5.70
CA PHE A 927 35.37 -4.73 -4.48
C PHE A 927 36.33 -4.71 -3.30
N LEU A 928 36.44 -3.58 -2.59
CA LEU A 928 37.27 -3.46 -1.39
C LEU A 928 36.41 -3.66 -0.14
N ILE A 929 36.72 -4.67 0.65
CA ILE A 929 35.88 -5.11 1.78
C ILE A 929 36.75 -5.24 3.04
N TYR A 930 36.27 -4.75 4.18
CA TYR A 930 36.92 -5.04 5.46
C TYR A 930 36.61 -6.46 5.93
N GLU A 931 37.65 -7.20 6.30
CA GLU A 931 37.54 -8.47 7.03
C GLU A 931 37.00 -8.20 8.43
N ASN A 932 36.29 -9.17 9.01
CA ASN A 932 35.68 -9.01 10.33
C ASN A 932 34.86 -7.69 10.42
N SER A 933 33.99 -7.47 9.43
CA SER A 933 33.12 -6.29 9.34
C SER A 933 31.71 -6.67 8.89
N ILE A 934 30.75 -5.76 9.07
CA ILE A 934 29.37 -5.92 8.60
C ILE A 934 29.29 -6.04 7.07
N GLU A 935 30.34 -5.64 6.33
CA GLU A 935 30.39 -5.75 4.88
C GLU A 935 30.42 -7.21 4.41
N VAL A 936 30.94 -8.15 5.21
CA VAL A 936 30.90 -9.60 4.89
C VAL A 936 29.46 -10.11 4.92
N ASN A 937 28.67 -9.70 5.93
CA ASN A 937 27.24 -10.00 6.01
C ASN A 937 26.47 -9.35 4.84
N LEU A 938 26.84 -8.12 4.48
CA LEU A 938 26.27 -7.40 3.33
C LEU A 938 26.53 -8.17 2.03
N LEU A 939 27.76 -8.63 1.80
CA LEU A 939 28.14 -9.43 0.64
C LEU A 939 27.34 -10.74 0.57
N LYS A 940 27.24 -11.48 1.69
CA LYS A 940 26.43 -12.72 1.75
C LYS A 940 24.96 -12.46 1.40
N MET A 941 24.40 -11.35 1.88
CA MET A 941 23.04 -10.96 1.54
C MET A 941 22.88 -10.64 0.05
N ILE A 942 23.86 -9.97 -0.56
CA ILE A 942 23.85 -9.68 -2.01
C ILE A 942 23.85 -10.97 -2.82
N LEU A 943 24.68 -11.96 -2.46
CA LEU A 943 24.76 -13.25 -3.15
C LEU A 943 23.47 -14.05 -3.01
N ALA A 944 22.87 -14.07 -1.82
CA ALA A 944 21.58 -14.72 -1.60
C ALA A 944 20.47 -14.12 -2.48
N LYS A 945 20.45 -12.79 -2.62
CA LYS A 945 19.53 -12.10 -3.54
C LYS A 945 19.84 -12.40 -5.00
N GLU A 946 21.11 -12.44 -5.38
CA GLU A 946 21.49 -12.71 -6.77
C GLU A 946 21.19 -14.15 -7.17
N LYS A 947 21.36 -15.11 -6.27
CA LYS A 947 20.92 -16.50 -6.47
C LYS A 947 19.43 -16.58 -6.77
N LEU A 948 18.60 -15.85 -6.02
CA LEU A 948 17.16 -15.76 -6.31
C LEU A 948 16.88 -15.10 -7.67
N ASN A 949 17.62 -14.06 -8.03
CA ASN A 949 17.48 -13.42 -9.36
C ASN A 949 17.89 -14.35 -10.50
N LEU A 950 18.91 -15.18 -10.32
CA LEU A 950 19.38 -16.14 -11.33
C LEU A 950 18.42 -17.32 -11.46
N PHE A 951 17.82 -17.78 -10.36
CA PHE A 951 16.72 -18.73 -10.40
C PHE A 951 15.56 -18.22 -11.25
N MET A 952 15.15 -16.97 -11.06
CA MET A 952 14.11 -16.30 -11.88
C MET A 952 14.47 -16.18 -13.36
N LYS A 953 15.73 -16.41 -13.72
CA LYS A 953 16.27 -16.37 -15.08
C LYS A 953 16.44 -17.78 -15.66
N ASN A 954 15.92 -18.83 -15.02
CA ASN A 954 16.14 -20.24 -15.34
C ASN A 954 17.64 -20.62 -15.38
N GLN A 955 18.46 -19.94 -14.58
CA GLN A 955 19.89 -20.24 -14.42
C GLN A 955 20.09 -20.82 -13.01
N LEU A 956 20.04 -22.14 -12.92
CA LEU A 956 20.42 -22.87 -11.70
C LEU A 956 21.94 -22.89 -11.63
N LEU A 957 22.52 -21.88 -10.98
CA LEU A 957 23.94 -21.84 -10.69
C LEU A 957 24.19 -22.46 -9.31
N GLU A 958 25.20 -23.31 -9.23
CA GLU A 958 25.68 -23.80 -7.95
C GLU A 958 26.32 -22.67 -7.14
N ASN A 959 26.39 -22.83 -5.82
CA ASN A 959 27.01 -21.80 -4.96
C ASN A 959 28.47 -21.52 -5.37
N GLY A 960 29.20 -22.55 -5.83
CA GLY A 960 30.60 -22.41 -6.29
C GLY A 960 30.74 -21.50 -7.51
N GLU A 961 29.90 -21.69 -8.53
CA GLU A 961 29.91 -20.85 -9.74
C GLU A 961 29.52 -19.40 -9.43
N LEU A 962 28.58 -19.20 -8.49
CA LEU A 962 28.21 -17.88 -8.01
C LEU A 962 29.38 -17.20 -7.30
N TYR A 963 30.14 -17.94 -6.48
CA TYR A 963 31.33 -17.40 -5.82
C TYR A 963 32.43 -17.03 -6.81
N GLU A 964 32.67 -17.86 -7.84
CA GLU A 964 33.65 -17.57 -8.88
C GLU A 964 33.29 -16.30 -9.66
N ARG A 965 32.01 -16.11 -10.00
CA ARG A 965 31.52 -14.92 -10.71
C ARG A 965 31.79 -13.62 -9.95
N PHE A 966 31.72 -13.67 -8.62
CA PHE A 966 31.98 -12.54 -7.74
C PHE A 966 33.42 -12.47 -7.23
N GLY A 967 34.29 -13.40 -7.63
CA GLY A 967 35.69 -13.46 -7.19
C GLY A 967 35.84 -13.74 -5.69
N ILE A 968 34.95 -14.55 -5.11
CA ILE A 968 34.86 -14.82 -3.66
C ILE A 968 35.66 -16.06 -3.29
N ASN A 969 36.51 -15.94 -2.28
CA ASN A 969 36.98 -17.10 -1.53
C ASN A 969 35.93 -17.49 -0.46
N PRO A 970 35.32 -18.69 -0.50
CA PRO A 970 34.29 -19.12 0.45
C PRO A 970 34.69 -19.02 1.93
N GLN A 971 36.00 -19.08 2.22
CA GLN A 971 36.54 -18.95 3.58
C GLN A 971 36.19 -17.60 4.23
N ILE A 972 35.91 -16.54 3.46
CA ILE A 972 35.53 -15.23 4.00
C ILE A 972 34.23 -15.29 4.84
N PHE A 973 33.36 -16.28 4.60
CA PHE A 973 32.10 -16.43 5.33
C PHE A 973 32.25 -17.04 6.72
N SER A 974 33.43 -17.52 7.11
CA SER A 974 33.69 -17.85 8.52
C SER A 974 33.74 -16.59 9.40
N LEU A 975 33.92 -15.41 8.81
CA LEU A 975 34.06 -14.12 9.48
C LEU A 975 32.73 -13.35 9.67
N LEU A 976 31.59 -14.06 9.63
CA LEU A 976 30.27 -13.44 9.72
C LEU A 976 29.96 -12.95 11.15
N MET A 977 29.33 -11.77 11.24
CA MET A 977 28.70 -11.29 12.46
C MET A 977 27.40 -12.05 12.72
N THR A 978 27.18 -12.45 13.97
CA THR A 978 25.96 -13.11 14.46
C THR A 978 25.32 -12.31 15.60
N THR A 979 24.03 -12.49 15.83
CA THR A 979 23.33 -11.91 16.98
C THR A 979 23.29 -12.93 18.12
N SER A 980 23.71 -12.54 19.31
CA SER A 980 23.55 -13.28 20.56
C SER A 980 22.67 -12.49 21.54
N VAL A 981 22.32 -13.09 22.67
CA VAL A 981 21.60 -12.43 23.75
C VAL A 981 22.53 -12.42 24.96
N ASP A 982 22.68 -11.26 25.61
CA ASP A 982 23.48 -11.15 26.83
C ASP A 982 22.76 -11.72 28.05
N GLN A 983 23.46 -11.72 29.20
CA GLN A 983 22.94 -12.25 30.47
C GLN A 983 21.69 -11.51 30.98
N GLU A 984 21.40 -10.31 30.46
CA GLU A 984 20.21 -9.51 30.79
C GLU A 984 19.08 -9.66 29.77
N GLY A 985 19.21 -10.55 28.77
CA GLY A 985 18.20 -10.73 27.73
C GLY A 985 18.24 -9.68 26.61
N LYS A 986 19.28 -8.82 26.56
CA LYS A 986 19.44 -7.83 25.48
C LYS A 986 20.21 -8.45 24.30
N LEU A 987 19.70 -8.19 23.10
CA LEU A 987 20.37 -8.58 21.85
C LEU A 987 21.71 -7.86 21.72
N GLN A 988 22.79 -8.62 21.66
CA GLN A 988 24.14 -8.16 21.35
C GLN A 988 24.63 -8.75 20.03
N ILE A 989 25.59 -8.08 19.39
CA ILE A 989 26.22 -8.59 18.16
C ILE A 989 27.58 -9.17 18.53
N GLN A 990 27.81 -10.42 18.15
CA GLN A 990 29.07 -11.14 18.33
C GLN A 990 29.66 -11.56 16.99
N TRP A 991 30.95 -11.84 16.99
CA TRP A 991 31.61 -12.52 15.87
C TRP A 991 31.38 -14.01 16.03
N GLY A 992 31.07 -14.72 14.94
CA GLY A 992 30.90 -16.17 15.01
C GLY A 992 32.11 -16.84 15.64
N GLU A 993 31.93 -17.50 16.79
CA GLU A 993 32.93 -18.44 17.31
C GLU A 993 32.95 -19.66 16.40
N GLN A 994 34.09 -19.87 15.76
CA GLN A 994 34.44 -21.12 15.12
C GLN A 994 34.76 -22.13 16.23
N LYS A 995 33.78 -22.94 16.64
CA LYS A 995 34.08 -24.26 17.20
C LYS A 995 33.83 -25.27 16.09
N ILE A 996 34.91 -25.81 15.56
CA ILE A 996 34.88 -27.06 14.81
C ILE A 996 34.56 -28.13 15.85
N SER A 997 33.40 -28.77 15.70
CA SER A 997 33.19 -30.14 16.16
C SER A 997 33.07 -31.02 14.93
#